data_AF-A0A446CYF9-F1
#
_entry.id   AF-A0A446CYF9-F1
#
_cell.length_a   1.000
_cell.length_b   1.000
_cell.length_c   1.000
_cell.angle_alpha   90.00
_cell.angle_beta   90.00
_cell.angle_gamma   90.00
#
_symmetry.space_group_name_H-M   'P 1'
#
loop_
_entity.id
_entity.type
_entity.pdbx_description
1 polymer ?
#
loop_
_entity_poly.entity_id
_entity_poly.type
_entity_poly.pdbx_seq_one_letter_code
_entity_poly.pdbx_strand_id
1 'polypeptide(L)'
;MNNRMEIGSADATYQAFDLLLSRLSFSNQLTVEAASQLRLQYNQASEEAARMHAVEISAIQLENESNFARCKAEFSQRIESLQAELMDLRGGVDQDSVVFRRTNELQDIFDTIGTLKEQLSGELSRLGAMQQPKHENSSDEKHVFSALSYVARTAQAHVSEPVDGQKAGSATSAGTASPSQNIEQLASAADTYRRKARNLAKRLEVVCNEKQKEIDALNAAIEVAEDRIKLLARALISQYRDLLVASGDAGEYKTKYERIKEHLSYRIGTAVVQSSKTLQGWFKMPAAMLKARREYYEAKELPKKIVLHAPPLTIKNDQKSGVFASSTDWTRIVIEAAGTDRLLTLGAIPLGEDGDLRISYRISGISGEVISQGDAEISAKKVGLGELPRGLTYEFSFRKTNRSTGMLVVTLRTVKTVGNKKGSASEPVVRPNEGSIRDATQIVSSKRKKPVADVLRKVKAMLDIGQVDEGFAFGERYVNDLERPALELLRANYLLENEAAWLKVLNNYVARFGIAHIKLVPGNAPKYLRLKTGTVPPIKTGPLISVIMPAFNCEKTLFFAANSILTQQWRRLELIIIDDCSSDGTWQVMKNLALQDSRVKIFRNKRNCGPYVCKNIGLYMAEGEYITGHDSDDWAHPERLSKHIQAVLDLGDTAPRASAIKMLRMRLDGEFDRVSNVTQNTYDGLLQTAFIGVLFEAQFLKQKLGHWDSIRFGADSEMINRCRHILGDEFVVFDQLAMICLDSDDGLTAHPVFGVRGRTSDLRKAYKQQFLQHHESLLANNKSLYMPFPHFPRVFPVGEGAALTGSDLNAAYEVITARRDLRNLDVCIITDLRFPGGNASSTLDEVDSCVKAGLRVRIIHSPSSVSEGKPISDRYHRIADLLELQQCDIGQIETKLLIVRHPRVICSERFRLLAERVTAQHAVYLINNSIFNGSEEAIYDVESLNRNTVIVSAESSAIYPLGPRIRRELADFEFSVALADNDWHPLFDASYYADVSKESVAVIPTIGRHGRDHKDKWPTTRDRLLKIYPDNSEVRVAILGGADFATELIGYRPKNWNVHPFGSMSPPDFLSSLDFFVYFPAENLNEAFGRTVMEAIFSGIPCILPESFKDSFGDFAFYVGPEDVLAAIARIRQRNNLRYEFVRWAREAALATFDSSAFFRRMRRLNLDIDTATVSGSQNDSVSELPDHLRDFKQWVEGNQGYSTLCDQQSVNR
;
A
#
# COMPACT_ATOMS: atom_id res chain seq x y z
N MET A 1 -24.11 -58.41 30.18
CA MET A 1 -23.26 -57.46 30.92
C MET A 1 -23.85 -56.07 30.76
N ASN A 2 -24.83 -55.77 31.61
CA ASN A 2 -25.41 -54.45 31.80
C ASN A 2 -24.71 -53.86 33.02
N ASN A 3 -23.89 -52.82 32.85
CA ASN A 3 -23.70 -51.68 33.77
C ASN A 3 -22.41 -50.90 33.44
N ARG A 4 -22.56 -49.57 33.35
CA ARG A 4 -21.55 -48.51 33.41
C ARG A 4 -20.26 -48.74 32.58
N MET A 5 -20.27 -48.27 31.34
CA MET A 5 -19.09 -47.63 30.76
C MET A 5 -19.48 -46.18 30.42
N GLU A 6 -18.93 -45.23 31.19
CA GLU A 6 -18.83 -43.85 30.76
C GLU A 6 -17.93 -43.83 29.53
N ILE A 7 -18.51 -43.59 28.35
CA ILE A 7 -17.75 -43.43 27.11
C ILE A 7 -17.18 -42.01 27.13
N GLY A 8 -16.03 -41.86 27.76
CA GLY A 8 -15.27 -40.61 27.85
C GLY A 8 -13.84 -40.69 27.31
N SER A 9 -13.37 -41.86 26.86
CA SER A 9 -12.00 -42.03 26.35
C SER A 9 -11.97 -42.57 24.91
N ALA A 10 -10.98 -42.09 24.13
CA ALA A 10 -10.73 -42.54 22.76
C ALA A 10 -10.53 -44.07 22.66
N ASP A 11 -10.00 -44.68 23.71
CA ASP A 11 -9.78 -46.13 23.83
C ASP A 11 -11.08 -46.95 23.79
N ALA A 12 -12.15 -46.49 24.45
CA ALA A 12 -13.43 -47.20 24.44
C ALA A 12 -14.10 -47.19 23.05
N THR A 13 -13.89 -46.10 22.30
CA THR A 13 -14.43 -45.94 20.94
C THR A 13 -13.63 -46.78 19.93
N TYR A 14 -12.30 -46.82 20.08
CA TYR A 14 -11.45 -47.69 19.29
C TYR A 14 -11.78 -49.17 19.53
N GLN A 15 -11.92 -49.60 20.79
CA GLN A 15 -12.28 -50.98 21.09
C GLN A 15 -13.64 -51.37 20.51
N ALA A 16 -14.64 -50.48 20.52
CA ALA A 16 -15.95 -50.73 19.91
C ALA A 16 -15.87 -50.83 18.37
N PHE A 17 -15.10 -49.94 17.73
CA PHE A 17 -14.87 -49.96 16.27
C PHE A 17 -14.09 -51.21 15.83
N ASP A 18 -13.08 -51.60 16.62
CA ASP A 18 -12.26 -52.78 16.37
C ASP A 18 -13.09 -54.06 16.52
N LEU A 19 -13.94 -54.14 17.56
CA LEU A 19 -14.88 -55.27 17.74
C LEU A 19 -15.89 -55.38 16.59
N LEU A 20 -16.37 -54.26 16.07
CA LEU A 20 -17.31 -54.21 14.95
C LEU A 20 -16.66 -54.73 13.66
N LEU A 21 -15.45 -54.26 13.34
CA LEU A 21 -14.69 -54.72 12.17
C LEU A 21 -14.30 -56.19 12.29
N SER A 22 -13.92 -56.66 13.49
CA SER A 22 -13.67 -58.07 13.75
C SER A 22 -14.92 -58.92 13.47
N ARG A 23 -16.10 -58.48 13.91
CA ARG A 23 -17.36 -59.22 13.69
C ARG A 23 -17.82 -59.22 12.24
N LEU A 24 -17.67 -58.09 11.53
CA LEU A 24 -18.01 -57.98 10.11
C LEU A 24 -17.06 -58.80 9.21
N SER A 25 -15.80 -58.93 9.62
CA SER A 25 -14.84 -59.83 8.95
C SER A 25 -15.13 -61.31 9.25
N PHE A 26 -15.59 -61.64 10.46
CA PHE A 26 -15.91 -63.02 10.85
C PHE A 26 -17.23 -63.52 10.22
N SER A 27 -18.15 -62.62 9.87
CA SER A 27 -19.41 -62.93 9.17
C SER A 27 -19.31 -62.90 7.64
N ASN A 28 -18.10 -62.80 7.07
CA ASN A 28 -17.82 -62.66 5.62
C ASN A 28 -18.49 -61.45 4.93
N GLN A 29 -18.97 -60.45 5.69
CA GLN A 29 -19.58 -59.24 5.14
C GLN A 29 -18.56 -58.16 4.78
N LEU A 30 -17.33 -58.27 5.27
CA LEU A 30 -16.19 -57.45 4.89
C LEU A 30 -14.97 -58.36 4.64
N THR A 31 -14.20 -58.10 3.58
CA THR A 31 -12.94 -58.83 3.37
C THR A 31 -11.91 -58.42 4.43
N VAL A 32 -11.04 -59.35 4.80
CA VAL A 32 -9.97 -59.12 5.79
C VAL A 32 -9.11 -57.90 5.40
N GLU A 33 -8.80 -57.75 4.11
CA GLU A 33 -8.05 -56.59 3.60
C GLU A 33 -8.79 -55.25 3.75
N ALA A 34 -10.10 -55.22 3.52
CA ALA A 34 -10.90 -53.99 3.69
C ALA A 34 -11.02 -53.60 5.17
N ALA A 35 -11.16 -54.59 6.07
CA ALA A 35 -11.20 -54.35 7.50
C ALA A 35 -9.85 -53.84 8.02
N SER A 36 -8.75 -54.38 7.51
CA SER A 36 -7.39 -53.90 7.83
C SER A 36 -7.13 -52.48 7.30
N GLN A 37 -7.61 -52.14 6.10
CA GLN A 37 -7.47 -50.77 5.57
C GLN A 37 -8.27 -49.75 6.39
N LEU A 38 -9.49 -50.09 6.80
CA LEU A 38 -10.31 -49.20 7.63
C LEU A 38 -9.76 -49.04 9.04
N ARG A 39 -9.18 -50.09 9.65
CA ARG A 39 -8.42 -49.96 10.92
C ARG A 39 -7.23 -49.04 10.76
N LEU A 40 -6.48 -49.18 9.67
CA LEU A 40 -5.31 -48.36 9.41
C LEU A 40 -5.70 -46.88 9.23
N GLN A 41 -6.78 -46.59 8.50
CA GLN A 41 -7.28 -45.24 8.30
C GLN A 41 -7.84 -44.61 9.58
N TYR A 42 -8.57 -45.37 10.40
CA TYR A 42 -9.05 -44.89 11.70
C TYR A 42 -7.90 -44.63 12.67
N ASN A 43 -6.92 -45.52 12.74
CA ASN A 43 -5.74 -45.34 13.59
C ASN A 43 -4.90 -44.15 13.16
N GLN A 44 -4.72 -43.94 11.86
CA GLN A 44 -4.02 -42.76 11.35
C GLN A 44 -4.78 -41.47 11.70
N ALA A 45 -6.10 -41.43 11.49
CA ALA A 45 -6.91 -40.25 11.83
C ALA A 45 -6.99 -39.98 13.34
N SER A 46 -7.05 -41.04 14.17
CA SER A 46 -7.10 -40.93 15.63
C SER A 46 -5.74 -40.58 16.22
N GLU A 47 -4.63 -41.13 15.72
CA GLU A 47 -3.28 -40.73 16.12
C GLU A 47 -2.96 -39.30 15.70
N GLU A 48 -3.43 -38.87 14.53
CA GLU A 48 -3.21 -37.50 14.04
C GLU A 48 -4.04 -36.50 14.85
N ALA A 49 -5.30 -36.83 15.19
CA ALA A 49 -6.13 -36.03 16.08
C ALA A 49 -5.59 -35.98 17.53
N ALA A 50 -5.14 -37.11 18.08
CA ALA A 50 -4.58 -37.18 19.43
C ALA A 50 -3.21 -36.50 19.52
N ARG A 51 -2.36 -36.61 18.49
CA ARG A 51 -1.09 -35.86 18.41
C ARG A 51 -1.31 -34.37 18.30
N MET A 52 -2.31 -33.92 17.53
CA MET A 52 -2.67 -32.50 17.47
C MET A 52 -3.15 -31.99 18.83
N HIS A 53 -4.00 -32.75 19.54
CA HIS A 53 -4.57 -32.31 20.82
C HIS A 53 -3.58 -32.36 22.01
N ALA A 54 -2.68 -33.36 22.05
CA ALA A 54 -1.76 -33.57 23.16
C ALA A 54 -0.45 -32.77 23.05
N VAL A 55 0.03 -32.49 21.83
CA VAL A 55 1.23 -31.66 21.62
C VAL A 55 0.91 -30.17 21.73
N GLU A 56 -0.30 -29.74 21.34
CA GLU A 56 -0.69 -28.32 21.44
C GLU A 56 -1.03 -27.88 22.87
N ILE A 57 -1.69 -28.70 23.70
CA ILE A 57 -2.11 -28.24 25.03
C ILE A 57 -0.97 -28.28 26.06
N SER A 58 -0.14 -29.33 26.05
CA SER A 58 0.93 -29.49 27.04
C SER A 58 2.17 -28.63 26.77
N ALA A 59 2.49 -28.32 25.50
CA ALA A 59 3.57 -27.38 25.17
C ALA A 59 3.18 -25.92 25.45
N ILE A 60 1.92 -25.56 25.23
CA ILE A 60 1.38 -24.23 25.53
C ILE A 60 1.21 -24.01 27.05
N GLN A 61 0.93 -25.05 27.84
CA GLN A 61 0.75 -24.94 29.30
C GLN A 61 2.05 -24.74 30.10
N LEU A 62 3.11 -25.51 29.80
CA LEU A 62 4.31 -25.54 30.67
C LEU A 62 5.35 -24.46 30.37
N GLU A 63 5.49 -24.01 29.12
CA GLU A 63 6.44 -22.94 28.77
C GLU A 63 5.90 -21.53 29.08
N ASN A 64 4.57 -21.33 29.09
CA ASN A 64 3.98 -20.01 29.31
C ASN A 64 3.92 -19.62 30.80
N GLU A 65 3.56 -20.52 31.73
CA GLU A 65 3.46 -20.16 33.15
C GLU A 65 4.83 -19.87 33.80
N SER A 66 5.85 -20.68 33.47
CA SER A 66 7.20 -20.56 34.03
C SER A 66 7.94 -19.32 33.50
N ASN A 67 7.87 -19.07 32.19
CA ASN A 67 8.52 -17.89 31.60
C ASN A 67 7.81 -16.59 31.99
N PHE A 68 6.48 -16.60 32.13
CA PHE A 68 5.70 -15.43 32.52
C PHE A 68 5.93 -15.04 33.99
N ALA A 69 5.98 -16.03 34.90
CA ALA A 69 6.29 -15.78 36.31
C ALA A 69 7.71 -15.23 36.52
N ARG A 70 8.71 -15.77 35.80
CA ARG A 70 10.10 -15.30 35.86
C ARG A 70 10.22 -13.84 35.40
N CYS A 71 9.52 -13.49 34.33
CA CYS A 71 9.61 -12.16 33.74
C CYS A 71 8.83 -11.08 34.50
N LYS A 72 7.69 -11.46 35.11
CA LYS A 72 6.97 -10.59 36.05
C LYS A 72 7.86 -10.22 37.24
N ALA A 73 8.66 -11.17 37.74
CA ALA A 73 9.62 -10.92 38.82
C ALA A 73 10.77 -9.99 38.39
N GLU A 74 11.38 -10.24 37.23
CA GLU A 74 12.48 -9.40 36.72
C GLU A 74 12.06 -7.95 36.42
N PHE A 75 10.86 -7.74 35.88
CA PHE A 75 10.35 -6.40 35.57
C PHE A 75 9.95 -5.62 36.84
N SER A 76 9.32 -6.28 37.82
CA SER A 76 9.02 -5.66 39.13
C SER A 76 10.30 -5.25 39.86
N GLN A 77 11.30 -6.13 39.92
CA GLN A 77 12.56 -5.88 40.61
C GLN A 77 13.32 -4.69 39.99
N ARG A 78 13.20 -4.48 38.67
CA ARG A 78 13.84 -3.37 37.96
C ARG A 78 13.18 -2.02 38.24
N ILE A 79 11.84 -1.98 38.31
CA ILE A 79 11.09 -0.76 38.62
C ILE A 79 11.32 -0.33 40.07
N GLU A 80 11.29 -1.28 41.01
CA GLU A 80 11.57 -1.02 42.43
C GLU A 80 13.01 -0.50 42.65
N SER A 81 13.99 -1.05 41.91
CA SER A 81 15.37 -0.56 41.92
C SER A 81 15.49 0.88 41.42
N LEU A 82 14.75 1.25 40.36
CA LEU A 82 14.76 2.61 39.81
C LEU A 82 14.06 3.61 40.73
N GLN A 83 12.97 3.22 41.40
CA GLN A 83 12.28 4.04 42.39
C GLN A 83 13.15 4.32 43.62
N ALA A 84 13.90 3.33 44.12
CA ALA A 84 14.84 3.51 45.22
C ALA A 84 15.99 4.48 44.87
N GLU A 85 16.53 4.40 43.64
CA GLU A 85 17.59 5.30 43.17
C GLU A 85 17.09 6.73 42.91
N LEU A 86 15.83 6.90 42.48
CA LEU A 86 15.17 8.21 42.35
C LEU A 86 14.93 8.88 43.71
N MET A 87 14.63 8.10 44.76
CA MET A 87 14.51 8.62 46.12
C MET A 87 15.86 9.07 46.69
N ASP A 88 16.96 8.39 46.37
CA ASP A 88 18.32 8.79 46.80
C ASP A 88 18.73 10.13 46.15
N LEU A 89 18.31 10.39 44.91
CA LEU A 89 18.50 11.67 44.21
C LEU A 89 17.70 12.85 44.82
N ARG A 90 16.61 12.57 45.56
CA ARG A 90 15.88 13.59 46.34
C ARG A 90 16.64 14.03 47.59
N GLY A 91 17.62 13.23 48.05
CA GLY A 91 18.42 13.51 49.24
C GLY A 91 19.25 14.79 49.09
N GLY A 92 18.81 15.86 49.75
CA GLY A 92 19.53 17.14 49.85
C GLY A 92 19.14 18.22 48.84
N VAL A 93 17.96 18.11 48.22
CA VAL A 93 17.41 19.15 47.33
C VAL A 93 16.21 19.83 48.02
N ASP A 94 16.15 21.17 47.96
CA ASP A 94 15.06 21.97 48.56
C ASP A 94 13.69 21.61 47.96
N GLN A 95 12.65 21.55 48.80
CA GLN A 95 11.30 21.09 48.44
C GLN A 95 10.60 22.03 47.45
N ASP A 96 10.95 23.32 47.43
CA ASP A 96 10.41 24.31 46.47
C ASP A 96 11.13 24.32 45.12
N SER A 97 12.22 23.56 44.98
CA SER A 97 13.01 23.53 43.76
C SER A 97 12.25 22.89 42.59
N VAL A 98 12.53 23.39 41.39
CA VAL A 98 11.99 22.82 40.13
C VAL A 98 12.43 21.36 39.95
N VAL A 99 13.59 20.99 40.52
CA VAL A 99 14.11 19.62 40.54
C VAL A 99 13.20 18.70 41.36
N PHE A 100 12.77 19.12 42.55
CA PHE A 100 11.86 18.33 43.38
C PHE A 100 10.50 18.11 42.69
N ARG A 101 9.93 19.16 42.08
CA ARG A 101 8.67 19.07 41.30
C ARG A 101 8.75 18.11 40.12
N ARG A 102 9.80 18.17 39.31
CA ARG A 102 9.98 17.28 38.15
C ARG A 102 10.30 15.83 38.53
N THR A 103 10.88 15.62 39.71
CA THR A 103 11.08 14.28 40.27
C THR A 103 9.77 13.69 40.80
N ASN A 104 8.78 14.50 41.19
CA ASN A 104 7.41 14.04 41.45
C ASN A 104 6.67 13.69 40.14
N GLU A 105 6.79 14.51 39.09
CA GLU A 105 6.19 14.19 37.77
C GLU A 105 6.71 12.86 37.20
N LEU A 106 7.99 12.54 37.41
CA LEU A 106 8.55 11.23 37.05
C LEU A 106 7.97 10.09 37.89
N GLN A 107 7.76 10.31 39.18
CA GLN A 107 7.14 9.32 40.07
C GLN A 107 5.69 9.02 39.66
N ASP A 108 4.90 10.05 39.31
CA ASP A 108 3.51 9.88 38.85
C ASP A 108 3.42 9.06 37.56
N ILE A 109 4.39 9.21 36.66
CA ILE A 109 4.50 8.41 35.43
C ILE A 109 4.81 6.95 35.76
N PHE A 110 5.71 6.69 36.71
CA PHE A 110 6.01 5.32 37.16
C PHE A 110 4.82 4.66 37.86
N ASP A 111 4.06 5.40 38.65
CA ASP A 111 2.88 4.91 39.35
C ASP A 111 1.72 4.62 38.35
N THR A 112 1.60 5.44 37.29
CA THR A 112 0.66 5.18 36.18
C THR A 112 1.01 3.91 35.42
N ILE A 113 2.30 3.67 35.14
CA ILE A 113 2.79 2.43 34.53
C ILE A 113 2.53 1.21 35.44
N GLY A 114 2.69 1.38 36.76
CA GLY A 114 2.33 0.37 37.75
C GLY A 114 0.84 0.02 37.74
N THR A 115 -0.03 1.03 37.61
CA THR A 115 -1.49 0.84 37.56
C THR A 115 -1.93 0.13 36.28
N LEU A 116 -1.35 0.47 35.13
CA LEU A 116 -1.62 -0.19 33.85
C LEU A 116 -1.17 -1.66 33.86
N LYS A 117 -0.09 -1.99 34.57
CA LYS A 117 0.40 -3.36 34.78
C LYS A 117 -0.59 -4.22 35.58
N GLU A 118 -1.24 -3.66 36.62
CA GLU A 118 -2.27 -4.36 37.39
C GLU A 118 -3.54 -4.62 36.57
N GLN A 119 -3.98 -3.63 35.78
CA GLN A 119 -5.12 -3.78 34.87
C GLN A 119 -4.88 -4.87 33.82
N LEU A 120 -3.69 -4.90 33.22
CA LEU A 120 -3.31 -5.93 32.25
C LEU A 120 -3.25 -7.33 32.88
N SER A 121 -2.73 -7.42 34.11
CA SER A 121 -2.69 -8.69 34.85
C SER A 121 -4.10 -9.19 35.19
N GLY A 122 -5.04 -8.29 35.49
CA GLY A 122 -6.46 -8.62 35.75
C GLY A 122 -7.20 -9.12 34.51
N GLU A 123 -6.99 -8.48 33.35
CA GLU A 123 -7.58 -8.90 32.07
C GLU A 123 -6.99 -10.23 31.56
N LEU A 124 -5.68 -10.46 31.75
CA LEU A 124 -5.03 -11.72 31.41
C LEU A 124 -5.48 -12.88 32.32
N SER A 125 -5.74 -12.61 33.61
CA SER A 125 -6.38 -13.60 34.49
C SER A 125 -7.83 -13.90 34.10
N ARG A 126 -8.58 -12.93 33.53
CA ARG A 126 -9.92 -13.16 32.96
C ARG A 126 -9.88 -13.99 31.67
N LEU A 127 -8.87 -13.78 30.81
CA LEU A 127 -8.60 -14.60 29.63
C LEU A 127 -8.21 -16.03 30.00
N GLY A 128 -7.43 -16.23 31.08
CA GLY A 128 -7.17 -17.55 31.66
C GLY A 128 -8.42 -18.21 32.26
N ALA A 129 -9.32 -17.43 32.87
CA ALA A 129 -10.59 -17.94 33.40
C ALA A 129 -11.60 -18.34 32.31
N MET A 130 -11.50 -17.79 31.09
CA MET A 130 -12.23 -18.28 29.91
C MET A 130 -11.75 -19.65 29.41
N GLN A 131 -10.62 -20.18 29.91
CA GLN A 131 -10.02 -21.46 29.49
C GLN A 131 -10.49 -22.69 30.29
N GLN A 132 -11.36 -22.52 31.30
CA GLN A 132 -12.12 -23.65 31.83
C GLN A 132 -13.55 -23.58 31.29
N PRO A 133 -13.98 -24.52 30.43
CA PRO A 133 -15.39 -24.61 30.12
C PRO A 133 -16.10 -24.94 31.43
N LYS A 134 -16.86 -23.98 31.97
CA LYS A 134 -17.96 -24.34 32.87
C LYS A 134 -18.79 -25.36 32.11
N HIS A 135 -19.00 -26.52 32.72
CA HIS A 135 -19.72 -27.69 32.21
C HIS A 135 -21.20 -27.44 31.86
N GLU A 136 -21.58 -26.24 31.43
CA GLU A 136 -22.94 -25.86 31.09
C GLU A 136 -23.16 -25.92 29.58
N ASN A 137 -23.59 -27.12 29.15
CA ASN A 137 -24.46 -27.37 27.99
C ASN A 137 -24.17 -26.55 26.71
N SER A 138 -23.01 -26.76 26.07
CA SER A 138 -22.91 -26.49 24.63
C SER A 138 -23.62 -27.64 23.89
N SER A 139 -24.76 -27.33 23.26
CA SER A 139 -25.56 -28.29 22.51
C SER A 139 -24.81 -28.89 21.30
N ASP A 140 -23.71 -28.27 20.87
CA ASP A 140 -22.93 -28.66 19.71
C ASP A 140 -22.04 -29.90 19.94
N GLU A 141 -21.44 -30.09 21.13
CA GLU A 141 -20.68 -31.33 21.44
C GLU A 141 -21.61 -32.55 21.57
N LYS A 142 -22.81 -32.35 22.15
CA LYS A 142 -23.85 -33.39 22.20
C LYS A 142 -24.34 -33.79 20.81
N HIS A 143 -24.35 -32.89 19.83
CA HIS A 143 -24.76 -33.22 18.45
C HIS A 143 -23.71 -34.04 17.71
N VAL A 144 -22.42 -33.80 17.95
CA VAL A 144 -21.32 -34.58 17.36
C VAL A 144 -21.28 -35.99 17.94
N PHE A 145 -21.37 -36.13 19.27
CA PHE A 145 -21.45 -37.44 19.93
C PHE A 145 -22.77 -38.18 19.65
N SER A 146 -23.89 -37.47 19.49
CA SER A 146 -25.17 -38.03 19.06
C SER A 146 -25.11 -38.59 17.64
N ALA A 147 -24.48 -37.88 16.70
CA ALA A 147 -24.31 -38.34 15.32
C ALA A 147 -23.42 -39.59 15.22
N LEU A 148 -22.30 -39.61 15.96
CA LEU A 148 -21.42 -40.79 16.04
C LEU A 148 -22.08 -41.97 16.76
N SER A 149 -22.87 -41.70 17.81
CA SER A 149 -23.67 -42.72 18.51
C SER A 149 -24.87 -43.22 17.69
N TYR A 150 -25.39 -42.41 16.78
CA TYR A 150 -26.44 -42.80 15.84
C TYR A 150 -25.85 -43.76 14.79
N VAL A 151 -24.71 -43.42 14.18
CA VAL A 151 -23.99 -44.31 13.25
C VAL A 151 -23.61 -45.64 13.92
N ALA A 152 -23.12 -45.61 15.16
CA ALA A 152 -22.81 -46.81 15.92
C ALA A 152 -24.06 -47.65 16.27
N ARG A 153 -25.19 -47.02 16.62
CA ARG A 153 -26.46 -47.73 16.91
C ARG A 153 -27.10 -48.33 15.65
N THR A 154 -27.04 -47.64 14.52
CA THR A 154 -27.54 -48.14 13.23
C THR A 154 -26.71 -49.32 12.73
N ALA A 155 -25.38 -49.30 12.97
CA ALA A 155 -24.50 -50.44 12.72
C ALA A 155 -24.74 -51.62 13.67
N GLN A 156 -25.08 -51.36 14.95
CA GLN A 156 -25.44 -52.41 15.92
C GLN A 156 -26.78 -53.09 15.60
N ALA A 157 -27.77 -52.33 15.12
CA ALA A 157 -29.10 -52.84 14.78
C ALA A 157 -29.10 -53.82 13.59
N HIS A 158 -28.06 -53.83 12.74
CA HIS A 158 -27.93 -54.75 11.60
C HIS A 158 -27.12 -56.02 11.92
N VAL A 159 -26.55 -56.15 13.12
CA VAL A 159 -25.71 -57.29 13.54
C VAL A 159 -26.44 -58.22 14.53
N SER A 160 -27.65 -57.88 14.96
CA SER A 160 -28.43 -58.63 15.94
C SER A 160 -29.71 -59.23 15.37
N GLU A 161 -29.60 -60.10 14.37
CA GLU A 161 -30.56 -61.21 14.17
C GLU A 161 -29.79 -62.45 13.65
N PRO A 162 -29.72 -63.55 14.41
CA PRO A 162 -29.26 -64.83 13.88
C PRO A 162 -30.42 -65.48 13.11
N VAL A 163 -30.31 -65.56 11.78
CA VAL A 163 -31.24 -66.36 10.97
C VAL A 163 -30.71 -67.80 10.93
N ASP A 164 -31.21 -68.63 11.84
CA ASP A 164 -31.19 -70.08 11.66
C ASP A 164 -32.55 -70.65 12.07
N GLY A 165 -33.15 -71.44 11.18
CA GLY A 165 -34.27 -72.32 11.48
C GLY A 165 -35.71 -71.79 11.32
N GLN A 166 -36.26 -72.03 10.13
CA GLN A 166 -37.67 -72.38 9.87
C GLN A 166 -38.80 -71.33 10.00
N LYS A 167 -39.63 -71.38 8.94
CA LYS A 167 -41.03 -70.93 8.74
C LYS A 167 -41.25 -69.49 8.25
N ALA A 168 -41.72 -69.48 7.00
CA ALA A 168 -42.27 -68.37 6.24
C ALA A 168 -43.47 -67.70 6.93
N GLY A 169 -43.58 -66.37 6.77
CA GLY A 169 -44.78 -65.61 7.14
C GLY A 169 -44.60 -64.09 7.11
N SER A 170 -44.63 -63.50 5.91
CA SER A 170 -45.10 -62.14 5.57
C SER A 170 -44.82 -60.93 6.50
N ALA A 171 -43.97 -59.99 6.07
CA ALA A 171 -44.24 -58.55 6.16
C ALA A 171 -43.28 -57.71 5.28
N THR A 172 -43.88 -57.00 4.33
CA THR A 172 -43.52 -55.78 3.57
C THR A 172 -42.11 -55.17 3.59
N SER A 173 -41.67 -54.84 2.37
CA SER A 173 -40.44 -54.20 1.90
C SER A 173 -40.11 -52.81 2.48
N ALA A 174 -38.93 -52.70 3.12
CA ALA A 174 -38.15 -51.47 3.23
C ALA A 174 -36.75 -51.72 2.66
N GLY A 175 -36.34 -50.89 1.69
CA GLY A 175 -35.13 -51.09 0.89
C GLY A 175 -33.84 -50.99 1.70
N THR A 176 -32.97 -51.97 1.50
CA THR A 176 -31.60 -52.01 2.01
C THR A 176 -30.72 -51.00 1.27
N ALA A 177 -30.28 -49.95 1.97
CA ALA A 177 -29.32 -48.98 1.45
C ALA A 177 -27.94 -49.63 1.24
N SER A 178 -27.32 -49.39 0.09
CA SER A 178 -26.03 -50.00 -0.24
C SER A 178 -24.85 -49.28 0.46
N PRO A 179 -23.71 -49.96 0.72
CA PRO A 179 -22.56 -49.42 1.47
C PRO A 179 -21.99 -48.08 0.96
N SER A 180 -22.22 -47.74 -0.31
CA SER A 180 -21.80 -46.46 -0.90
C SER A 180 -22.58 -45.25 -0.35
N GLN A 181 -23.85 -45.42 0.05
CA GLN A 181 -24.64 -44.33 0.64
C GLN A 181 -24.18 -43.95 2.06
N ASN A 182 -23.61 -44.90 2.82
CA ASN A 182 -23.05 -44.64 4.14
C ASN A 182 -21.71 -43.88 4.08
N ILE A 183 -20.95 -44.05 3.00
CA ILE A 183 -19.69 -43.31 2.77
C ILE A 183 -19.96 -41.86 2.36
N GLU A 184 -21.00 -41.60 1.56
CA GLU A 184 -21.44 -40.22 1.25
C GLU A 184 -21.95 -39.48 2.48
N GLN A 185 -22.67 -40.14 3.38
CA GLN A 185 -23.11 -39.53 4.64
C GLN A 185 -21.94 -39.19 5.58
N LEU A 186 -20.90 -40.04 5.64
CA LEU A 186 -19.65 -39.74 6.37
C LEU A 186 -18.86 -38.57 5.75
N ALA A 187 -18.82 -38.49 4.42
CA ALA A 187 -18.20 -37.36 3.73
C ALA A 187 -18.95 -36.03 3.98
N SER A 188 -20.29 -36.07 4.00
CA SER A 188 -21.14 -34.91 4.34
C SER A 188 -20.99 -34.45 5.79
N ALA A 189 -20.83 -35.40 6.73
CA ALA A 189 -20.54 -35.09 8.13
C ALA A 189 -19.15 -34.46 8.31
N ALA A 190 -18.14 -34.96 7.60
CA ALA A 190 -16.78 -34.41 7.60
C ALA A 190 -16.73 -32.99 7.00
N ASP A 191 -17.48 -32.71 5.94
CA ASP A 191 -17.58 -31.37 5.36
C ASP A 191 -18.35 -30.39 6.27
N THR A 192 -19.37 -30.87 6.97
CA THR A 192 -20.07 -30.07 7.99
C THR A 192 -19.13 -29.73 9.15
N TYR A 193 -18.28 -30.66 9.58
CA TYR A 193 -17.25 -30.43 10.58
C TYR A 193 -16.19 -29.42 10.12
N ARG A 194 -15.67 -29.54 8.89
CA ARG A 194 -14.75 -28.55 8.30
C ARG A 194 -15.36 -27.15 8.26
N ARG A 195 -16.66 -27.06 7.96
CA ARG A 195 -17.37 -25.78 7.88
C ARG A 195 -17.60 -25.15 9.26
N LYS A 196 -17.93 -25.95 10.29
CA LYS A 196 -18.01 -25.49 11.69
C LYS A 196 -16.64 -25.10 12.24
N ALA A 197 -15.57 -25.84 11.94
CA ALA A 197 -14.20 -25.51 12.33
C ALA A 197 -13.71 -24.19 11.69
N ARG A 198 -14.03 -23.95 10.41
CA ARG A 198 -13.77 -22.64 9.76
C ARG A 198 -14.53 -21.49 10.40
N ASN A 199 -15.78 -21.69 10.80
CA ASN A 199 -16.57 -20.65 11.47
C ASN A 199 -16.08 -20.36 12.88
N LEU A 200 -15.65 -21.38 13.63
CA LEU A 200 -14.99 -21.19 14.93
C LEU A 200 -13.65 -20.46 14.78
N ALA A 201 -12.86 -20.79 13.75
CA ALA A 201 -11.63 -20.08 13.43
C ALA A 201 -11.88 -18.59 13.08
N LYS A 202 -12.94 -18.28 12.31
CA LYS A 202 -13.34 -16.90 12.03
C LYS A 202 -13.77 -16.13 13.28
N ARG A 203 -14.48 -16.77 14.20
CA ARG A 203 -14.88 -16.14 15.47
C ARG A 203 -13.67 -15.87 16.37
N LEU A 204 -12.73 -16.81 16.45
CA LEU A 204 -11.47 -16.61 17.17
C LEU A 204 -10.58 -15.54 16.52
N GLU A 205 -10.57 -15.45 15.18
CA GLU A 205 -9.87 -14.39 14.45
C GLU A 205 -10.42 -13.00 14.78
N VAL A 206 -11.75 -12.85 14.89
CA VAL A 206 -12.37 -11.59 15.33
C VAL A 206 -11.96 -11.22 16.76
N VAL A 207 -12.02 -12.18 17.70
CA VAL A 207 -11.61 -11.95 19.09
C VAL A 207 -10.11 -11.62 19.20
N CYS A 208 -9.26 -12.32 18.47
CA CYS A 208 -7.81 -12.04 18.42
C CYS A 208 -7.53 -10.65 17.82
N ASN A 209 -8.26 -10.25 16.78
CA ASN A 209 -8.10 -8.92 16.16
C ASN A 209 -8.59 -7.79 17.05
N GLU A 210 -9.66 -7.99 17.83
CA GLU A 210 -10.12 -7.02 18.83
C GLU A 210 -9.11 -6.87 19.97
N LYS A 211 -8.56 -7.99 20.47
CA LYS A 211 -7.51 -7.96 21.50
C LYS A 211 -6.18 -7.41 20.98
N GLN A 212 -5.85 -7.59 19.70
CA GLN A 212 -4.70 -6.94 19.07
C GLN A 212 -4.83 -5.41 19.08
N LYS A 213 -6.04 -4.85 18.89
CA LYS A 213 -6.28 -3.40 18.97
C LYS A 213 -6.06 -2.85 20.39
N GLU A 214 -6.50 -3.57 21.42
CA GLU A 214 -6.23 -3.21 22.82
C GLU A 214 -4.72 -3.24 23.12
N ILE A 215 -4.00 -4.23 22.57
CA ILE A 215 -2.54 -4.35 22.69
C ILE A 215 -1.82 -3.22 21.95
N ASP A 216 -2.28 -2.84 20.75
CA ASP A 216 -1.69 -1.76 19.97
C ASP A 216 -1.90 -0.40 20.65
N ALA A 217 -3.05 -0.20 21.31
CA ALA A 217 -3.30 0.99 22.13
C ALA A 217 -2.36 1.07 23.35
N LEU A 218 -2.06 -0.06 23.98
CA LEU A 218 -1.09 -0.16 25.06
C LEU A 218 0.35 0.10 24.58
N ASN A 219 0.74 -0.40 23.41
CA ASN A 219 2.03 -0.09 22.81
C ASN A 219 2.18 1.41 22.54
N ALA A 220 1.14 2.05 22.01
CA ALA A 220 1.12 3.49 21.80
C ALA A 220 1.23 4.28 23.12
N ALA A 221 0.53 3.86 24.18
CA ALA A 221 0.63 4.49 25.49
C ALA A 221 2.04 4.37 26.10
N ILE A 222 2.71 3.22 25.91
CA ILE A 222 4.09 2.98 26.36
C ILE A 222 5.07 3.85 25.58
N GLU A 223 4.94 3.96 24.25
CA GLU A 223 5.80 4.83 23.43
C GLU A 223 5.65 6.32 23.82
N VAL A 224 4.42 6.77 24.09
CA VAL A 224 4.18 8.14 24.58
C VAL A 224 4.83 8.35 25.97
N ALA A 225 4.74 7.37 26.87
CA ALA A 225 5.40 7.44 28.16
C ALA A 225 6.94 7.45 28.02
N GLU A 226 7.52 6.67 27.10
CA GLU A 226 8.96 6.67 26.79
C GLU A 226 9.45 8.04 26.35
N ASP A 227 8.74 8.67 25.41
CA ASP A 227 9.14 9.96 24.86
C ASP A 227 9.01 11.08 25.89
N ARG A 228 8.00 11.01 26.76
CA ARG A 228 7.81 11.94 27.87
C ARG A 228 8.91 11.79 28.93
N ILE A 229 9.32 10.56 29.25
CA ILE A 229 10.46 10.28 30.15
C ILE A 229 11.78 10.79 29.55
N LYS A 230 12.03 10.57 28.25
CA LYS A 230 13.22 11.09 27.55
C LYS A 230 13.24 12.62 27.55
N LEU A 231 12.09 13.26 27.35
CA LEU A 231 11.95 14.71 27.35
C LEU A 231 12.20 15.30 28.75
N LEU A 232 11.58 14.73 29.78
CA LEU A 232 11.76 15.14 31.18
C LEU A 232 13.21 14.93 31.64
N ALA A 233 13.84 13.81 31.28
CA ALA A 233 15.25 13.54 31.58
C ALA A 233 16.19 14.57 30.93
N ARG A 234 15.97 14.91 29.65
CA ARG A 234 16.75 15.96 28.95
C ARG A 234 16.56 17.33 29.59
N ALA A 235 15.34 17.65 29.99
CA ALA A 235 15.02 18.92 30.63
C ALA A 235 15.64 19.04 32.04
N LEU A 236 15.66 17.95 32.81
CA LEU A 236 16.36 17.87 34.11
C LEU A 236 17.89 18.00 33.94
N ILE A 237 18.47 17.31 32.95
CA ILE A 237 19.91 17.40 32.64
C ILE A 237 20.28 18.84 32.22
N SER A 238 19.43 19.51 31.43
CA SER A 238 19.69 20.91 31.05
C SER A 238 19.67 21.85 32.25
N GLN A 239 18.68 21.73 33.14
CA GLN A 239 18.55 22.65 34.28
C GLN A 239 19.60 22.42 35.38
N TYR A 240 20.01 21.17 35.61
CA TYR A 240 21.15 20.91 36.51
C TYR A 240 22.47 21.47 35.97
N ARG A 241 22.65 21.49 34.64
CA ARG A 241 23.79 22.16 33.99
C ARG A 241 23.74 23.68 34.26
N ASP A 242 22.57 24.30 34.17
CA ASP A 242 22.42 25.74 34.40
C ASP A 242 22.65 26.12 35.87
N LEU A 243 22.19 25.31 36.83
CA LEU A 243 22.48 25.47 38.27
C LEU A 243 23.97 25.30 38.60
N LEU A 244 24.67 24.39 37.91
CA LEU A 244 26.12 24.19 38.00
C LEU A 244 26.94 25.39 37.50
N VAL A 245 26.43 26.06 36.47
CA VAL A 245 27.06 27.28 35.93
C VAL A 245 26.86 28.46 36.89
N ALA A 246 25.76 28.48 37.64
CA ALA A 246 25.42 29.56 38.56
C ALA A 246 26.09 29.48 39.95
N SER A 247 26.45 28.29 40.46
CA SER A 247 26.88 28.11 41.86
C SER A 247 28.40 28.26 42.12
N GLY A 248 29.25 28.27 41.09
CA GLY A 248 30.70 28.50 41.21
C GLY A 248 31.52 27.41 41.93
N ASP A 249 30.89 26.43 42.58
CA ASP A 249 31.57 25.33 43.29
C ASP A 249 31.62 24.06 42.44
N ALA A 250 32.70 23.89 41.70
CA ALA A 250 32.82 22.97 40.57
C ALA A 250 33.08 21.49 40.95
N GLY A 251 33.29 21.16 42.23
CA GLY A 251 33.72 19.82 42.65
C GLY A 251 32.57 18.83 42.88
N GLU A 252 31.66 19.18 43.79
CA GLU A 252 30.64 18.24 44.28
C GLU A 252 29.43 18.14 43.32
N TYR A 253 28.95 19.27 42.80
CA TYR A 253 27.82 19.31 41.88
C TYR A 253 28.14 18.71 40.51
N LYS A 254 29.39 18.82 40.04
CA LYS A 254 29.84 18.23 38.77
C LYS A 254 29.85 16.71 38.83
N THR A 255 30.24 16.17 39.98
CA THR A 255 30.23 14.73 40.24
C THR A 255 28.81 14.20 40.33
N LYS A 256 27.88 14.92 40.98
CA LYS A 256 26.44 14.58 40.98
C LYS A 256 25.82 14.66 39.57
N TYR A 257 26.14 15.70 38.80
CA TYR A 257 25.63 15.89 37.44
C TYR A 257 26.07 14.79 36.46
N GLU A 258 27.35 14.42 36.44
CA GLU A 258 27.81 13.35 35.54
C GLU A 258 27.23 11.98 35.96
N ARG A 259 27.05 11.72 37.26
CA ARG A 259 26.32 10.52 37.75
C ARG A 259 24.86 10.47 37.27
N ILE A 260 24.14 11.59 37.38
CA ILE A 260 22.73 11.72 36.95
C ILE A 260 22.60 11.56 35.44
N LYS A 261 23.50 12.17 34.67
CA LYS A 261 23.54 12.11 33.20
C LYS A 261 23.84 10.69 32.70
N GLU A 262 24.78 9.98 33.31
CA GLU A 262 25.04 8.56 33.03
C GLU A 262 23.83 7.67 33.36
N HIS A 263 23.20 7.84 34.54
CA HIS A 263 22.06 7.01 34.93
C HIS A 263 20.81 7.25 34.09
N LEU A 264 20.42 8.52 33.86
CA LEU A 264 19.20 8.86 33.12
C LEU A 264 19.33 8.58 31.62
N SER A 265 20.48 8.87 31.00
CA SER A 265 20.66 8.67 29.55
C SER A 265 20.96 7.23 29.17
N TYR A 266 21.64 6.47 30.03
CA TYR A 266 22.13 5.12 29.68
C TYR A 266 21.41 3.98 30.40
N ARG A 267 20.89 4.15 31.63
CA ARG A 267 20.27 3.01 32.36
C ARG A 267 18.76 2.94 32.21
N ILE A 268 18.05 4.07 32.34
CA ILE A 268 16.58 4.10 32.19
C ILE A 268 16.18 3.89 30.72
N GLY A 269 16.81 4.61 29.79
CA GLY A 269 16.56 4.44 28.36
C GLY A 269 16.81 3.01 27.88
N THR A 270 17.86 2.36 28.38
CA THR A 270 18.18 0.98 27.99
C THR A 270 17.29 -0.03 28.68
N ALA A 271 16.96 0.13 29.96
CA ALA A 271 16.04 -0.76 30.69
C ALA A 271 14.61 -0.73 30.10
N VAL A 272 14.12 0.44 29.68
CA VAL A 272 12.79 0.59 29.08
C VAL A 272 12.79 0.02 27.66
N VAL A 273 13.82 0.30 26.84
CA VAL A 273 13.98 -0.28 25.50
C VAL A 273 14.14 -1.80 25.53
N GLN A 274 14.86 -2.36 26.51
CA GLN A 274 15.01 -3.82 26.63
C GLN A 274 13.73 -4.50 27.11
N SER A 275 12.98 -3.87 28.02
CA SER A 275 11.67 -4.37 28.46
C SER A 275 10.63 -4.31 27.33
N SER A 276 10.60 -3.22 26.57
CA SER A 276 9.77 -3.03 25.37
C SER A 276 10.08 -4.06 24.28
N LYS A 277 11.37 -4.29 23.96
CA LYS A 277 11.78 -5.32 22.99
C LYS A 277 11.45 -6.74 23.45
N THR A 278 11.54 -7.00 24.75
CA THR A 278 11.23 -8.32 25.33
C THR A 278 9.71 -8.58 25.27
N LEU A 279 8.88 -7.57 25.58
CA LEU A 279 7.42 -7.62 25.40
C LEU A 279 7.03 -7.79 23.91
N GLN A 280 7.63 -7.00 23.00
CA GLN A 280 7.39 -7.11 21.55
C GLN A 280 7.79 -8.47 20.96
N GLY A 281 8.81 -9.13 21.52
CA GLY A 281 9.24 -10.47 21.12
C GLY A 281 8.23 -11.56 21.47
N TRP A 282 7.53 -11.42 22.60
CA TRP A 282 6.57 -12.43 23.08
C TRP A 282 5.21 -12.36 22.37
N PHE A 283 4.76 -11.18 21.97
CA PHE A 283 3.44 -11.01 21.31
C PHE A 283 3.46 -11.17 19.78
N LYS A 284 4.63 -11.45 19.17
CA LYS A 284 4.73 -11.90 17.77
C LYS A 284 4.39 -13.38 17.56
N MET A 285 4.39 -14.21 18.61
CA MET A 285 4.09 -15.65 18.50
C MET A 285 2.65 -15.99 18.07
N PRO A 286 1.59 -15.32 18.55
CA PRO A 286 0.21 -15.61 18.14
C PRO A 286 -0.04 -15.31 16.65
N ALA A 287 0.53 -14.23 16.12
CA ALA A 287 0.42 -13.85 14.71
C ALA A 287 1.18 -14.82 13.78
N ALA A 288 2.36 -15.28 14.20
CA ALA A 288 3.14 -16.28 13.48
C ALA A 288 2.43 -17.65 13.44
N MET A 289 1.78 -18.06 14.55
CA MET A 289 0.96 -19.28 14.59
C MET A 289 -0.31 -19.16 13.74
N LEU A 290 -0.99 -18.01 13.73
CA LEU A 290 -2.15 -17.76 12.87
C LEU A 290 -1.76 -17.77 11.38
N LYS A 291 -0.57 -17.26 11.05
CA LYS A 291 0.01 -17.31 9.70
C LYS A 291 0.37 -18.73 9.28
N ALA A 292 1.06 -19.50 10.13
CA ALA A 292 1.38 -20.92 9.87
C ALA A 292 0.12 -21.77 9.72
N ARG A 293 -0.92 -21.46 10.49
CA ARG A 293 -2.24 -22.10 10.40
C ARG A 293 -2.96 -21.75 9.09
N ARG A 294 -2.90 -20.49 8.63
CA ARG A 294 -3.47 -20.06 7.34
C ARG A 294 -2.77 -20.75 6.16
N GLU A 295 -1.44 -20.79 6.20
CA GLU A 295 -0.60 -21.45 5.21
C GLU A 295 -0.87 -22.97 5.15
N TYR A 296 -1.12 -23.62 6.29
CA TYR A 296 -1.47 -25.05 6.34
C TYR A 296 -2.85 -25.36 5.71
N TYR A 297 -3.85 -24.50 5.87
CA TYR A 297 -5.18 -24.69 5.26
C TYR A 297 -5.23 -24.32 3.78
N GLU A 298 -4.39 -23.38 3.33
CA GLU A 298 -4.26 -22.98 1.92
C GLU A 298 -3.45 -24.02 1.11
N ALA A 299 -2.55 -24.79 1.75
CA ALA A 299 -1.67 -25.75 1.09
C ALA A 299 -2.30 -27.08 0.64
N LYS A 300 -3.63 -27.29 0.76
CA LYS A 300 -4.33 -28.52 0.29
C LYS A 300 -5.27 -28.31 -0.91
N GLU A 301 -4.91 -27.44 -1.84
CA GLU A 301 -5.24 -27.65 -3.26
C GLU A 301 -4.04 -28.31 -3.96
N LEU A 302 -4.23 -29.54 -4.43
CA LEU A 302 -3.22 -30.34 -5.13
C LEU A 302 -2.61 -29.60 -6.35
N PRO A 303 -1.29 -29.31 -6.37
CA PRO A 303 -0.65 -28.83 -7.59
C PRO A 303 -0.30 -30.01 -8.50
N LYS A 304 -0.81 -29.99 -9.73
CA LYS A 304 -0.27 -30.77 -10.84
C LYS A 304 1.16 -30.30 -11.09
N LYS A 305 2.12 -31.24 -11.00
CA LYS A 305 3.55 -31.12 -11.38
C LYS A 305 4.39 -30.22 -10.46
N ILE A 306 5.20 -30.84 -9.61
CA ILE A 306 6.31 -30.19 -8.91
C ILE A 306 7.62 -30.88 -9.34
N VAL A 307 8.55 -30.09 -9.87
CA VAL A 307 9.96 -30.43 -10.07
C VAL A 307 10.72 -29.66 -8.98
N LEU A 308 11.42 -30.35 -8.08
CA LEU A 308 12.20 -29.73 -7.01
C LEU A 308 13.70 -29.73 -7.39
N HIS A 309 14.33 -28.57 -7.41
CA HIS A 309 15.78 -28.39 -7.40
C HIS A 309 16.23 -28.07 -5.97
N ALA A 310 17.23 -28.78 -5.44
CA ALA A 310 17.83 -28.52 -4.13
C ALA A 310 19.13 -27.69 -4.27
N PRO A 311 19.44 -26.76 -3.34
CA PRO A 311 20.67 -25.96 -3.36
C PRO A 311 21.89 -26.74 -2.78
N PRO A 312 23.14 -26.38 -3.16
CA PRO A 312 24.35 -27.00 -2.60
C PRO A 312 24.70 -26.44 -1.21
N LEU A 313 25.00 -27.32 -0.25
CA LEU A 313 25.52 -26.97 1.08
C LEU A 313 27.05 -26.80 1.05
N THR A 314 27.57 -25.73 1.66
CA THR A 314 29.02 -25.48 1.84
C THR A 314 29.36 -25.52 3.32
N ILE A 315 30.29 -26.37 3.74
CA ILE A 315 30.79 -26.43 5.13
C ILE A 315 32.13 -25.68 5.19
N LYS A 316 32.23 -24.63 6.03
CA LYS A 316 33.49 -23.98 6.37
C LYS A 316 34.07 -24.64 7.61
N ASN A 317 35.30 -25.14 7.52
CA ASN A 317 36.05 -25.65 8.67
C ASN A 317 37.01 -24.56 9.12
N ASP A 318 36.75 -23.95 10.28
CA ASP A 318 37.58 -22.91 10.88
C ASP A 318 38.33 -23.57 12.04
N GLN A 319 39.62 -23.87 11.88
CA GLN A 319 40.65 -23.85 12.95
C GLN A 319 42.06 -23.92 12.35
N LYS A 320 42.83 -22.85 12.56
CA LYS A 320 44.29 -22.80 12.44
C LYS A 320 44.91 -23.03 13.83
N SER A 321 45.38 -24.23 14.13
CA SER A 321 46.53 -24.48 15.03
C SER A 321 46.88 -25.97 14.99
N GLY A 322 48.18 -26.26 14.86
CA GLY A 322 48.67 -27.63 14.71
C GLY A 322 48.60 -28.44 16.01
N VAL A 323 48.35 -29.73 15.87
CA VAL A 323 49.01 -30.89 16.51
C VAL A 323 48.40 -32.11 15.79
N PHE A 324 49.24 -32.93 15.16
CA PHE A 324 48.83 -34.25 14.69
C PHE A 324 48.67 -35.15 15.92
N ALA A 325 47.45 -35.61 16.20
CA ALA A 325 47.17 -36.69 17.14
C ALA A 325 46.58 -37.88 16.37
N SER A 326 47.13 -39.06 16.68
CA SER A 326 46.92 -40.41 16.13
C SER A 326 45.59 -40.76 15.42
N SER A 327 45.72 -41.18 14.16
CA SER A 327 45.09 -42.31 13.44
C SER A 327 43.69 -42.91 13.78
N THR A 328 42.77 -42.26 14.50
CA THR A 328 41.42 -42.86 14.73
C THR A 328 40.20 -41.93 14.73
N ASP A 329 40.34 -40.62 14.53
CA ASP A 329 39.18 -39.73 14.64
C ASP A 329 38.39 -39.58 13.33
N TRP A 330 37.17 -40.13 13.33
CA TRP A 330 36.19 -40.02 12.25
C TRP A 330 35.57 -38.62 12.23
N THR A 331 35.70 -37.86 11.13
CA THR A 331 34.82 -36.70 10.92
C THR A 331 33.42 -37.19 10.59
N ARG A 332 32.54 -37.22 11.59
CA ARG A 332 31.16 -37.69 11.42
C ARG A 332 30.29 -36.57 10.84
N ILE A 333 29.90 -36.68 9.57
CA ILE A 333 28.94 -35.76 8.95
C ILE A 333 27.56 -36.42 8.97
N VAL A 334 26.60 -35.74 9.59
CA VAL A 334 25.21 -36.17 9.68
C VAL A 334 24.37 -35.28 8.77
N ILE A 335 23.70 -35.87 7.78
CA ILE A 335 22.82 -35.14 6.87
C ILE A 335 21.39 -35.65 7.09
N GLU A 336 20.50 -34.74 7.49
CA GLU A 336 19.07 -34.99 7.58
C GLU A 336 18.43 -34.72 6.21
N ALA A 337 17.85 -35.74 5.58
CA ALA A 337 17.13 -35.57 4.33
C ALA A 337 15.67 -35.21 4.64
N ALA A 338 15.24 -34.02 4.22
CA ALA A 338 13.89 -33.52 4.45
C ALA A 338 12.83 -34.53 3.98
N GLY A 339 12.02 -35.01 4.92
CA GLY A 339 10.91 -35.94 4.66
C GLY A 339 11.20 -37.43 4.88
N THR A 340 12.35 -37.80 5.47
CA THR A 340 12.60 -39.17 5.97
C THR A 340 13.26 -39.15 7.35
N ASP A 341 12.77 -39.93 8.31
CA ASP A 341 13.31 -40.06 9.69
C ASP A 341 14.66 -40.82 9.75
N ARG A 342 15.50 -40.76 8.71
CA ARG A 342 16.68 -41.61 8.58
C ARG A 342 17.97 -40.82 8.40
N LEU A 343 18.94 -41.10 9.27
CA LEU A 343 20.25 -40.45 9.31
C LEU A 343 21.24 -41.12 8.34
N LEU A 344 21.87 -40.32 7.47
CA LEU A 344 23.10 -40.68 6.78
C LEU A 344 24.28 -40.32 7.69
N THR A 345 25.10 -41.31 8.04
CA THR A 345 26.39 -41.08 8.70
C THR A 345 27.52 -41.31 7.71
N LEU A 346 28.38 -40.32 7.53
CA LEU A 346 29.62 -40.42 6.75
C LEU A 346 30.81 -40.29 7.69
N GLY A 347 31.90 -41.00 7.40
CA GLY A 347 33.21 -40.52 7.83
C GLY A 347 34.34 -40.99 6.94
N ALA A 348 35.44 -40.27 7.01
CA ALA A 348 36.56 -40.40 6.09
C ALA A 348 37.87 -40.48 6.87
N ILE A 349 38.78 -41.34 6.42
CA ILE A 349 40.12 -41.52 6.97
C ILE A 349 41.13 -41.34 5.83
N PRO A 350 42.11 -40.43 5.96
CA PRO A 350 43.20 -40.33 4.99
C PRO A 350 44.10 -41.57 5.05
N LEU A 351 44.41 -42.16 3.90
CA LEU A 351 45.29 -43.32 3.74
C LEU A 351 46.65 -42.86 3.19
N GLY A 352 47.53 -42.36 4.06
CA GLY A 352 48.90 -42.00 3.71
C GLY A 352 49.11 -40.57 3.17
N GLU A 353 50.37 -40.23 2.90
CA GLU A 353 50.81 -38.86 2.54
C GLU A 353 50.36 -38.40 1.14
N ASP A 354 49.99 -39.33 0.25
CA ASP A 354 49.58 -39.05 -1.13
C ASP A 354 48.13 -38.54 -1.28
N GLY A 355 47.41 -38.37 -0.16
CA GLY A 355 46.09 -37.72 -0.14
C GLY A 355 44.91 -38.59 -0.57
N ASP A 356 45.09 -39.91 -0.57
CA ASP A 356 44.06 -40.93 -0.72
C ASP A 356 43.12 -40.94 0.49
N LEU A 357 41.81 -41.15 0.25
CA LEU A 357 40.77 -41.07 1.27
C LEU A 357 39.92 -42.34 1.27
N ARG A 358 39.83 -43.01 2.42
CA ARG A 358 38.84 -44.06 2.67
C ARG A 358 37.59 -43.42 3.26
N ILE A 359 36.46 -43.56 2.58
CA ILE A 359 35.17 -43.02 3.01
C ILE A 359 34.26 -44.19 3.35
N SER A 360 33.79 -44.27 4.59
CA SER A 360 32.79 -45.24 5.00
C SER A 360 31.47 -44.53 5.31
N TYR A 361 30.36 -45.13 4.88
CA TYR A 361 29.03 -44.57 5.07
C TYR A 361 28.09 -45.59 5.69
N ARG A 362 27.08 -45.11 6.42
CA ARG A 362 25.99 -45.94 6.97
C ARG A 362 24.65 -45.24 6.79
N ILE A 363 23.69 -45.94 6.19
CA ILE A 363 22.31 -45.49 6.03
C ILE A 363 21.39 -46.63 6.47
N SER A 364 20.61 -46.40 7.53
CA SER A 364 19.54 -47.33 7.93
C SER A 364 19.97 -48.80 8.09
N GLY A 365 21.21 -49.05 8.53
CA GLY A 365 21.77 -50.39 8.70
C GLY A 365 22.58 -50.94 7.51
N ILE A 366 22.56 -50.29 6.35
CA ILE A 366 23.45 -50.62 5.23
C ILE A 366 24.74 -49.80 5.36
N SER A 367 25.89 -50.46 5.45
CA SER A 367 27.21 -49.84 5.45
C SER A 367 28.03 -50.24 4.25
N GLY A 368 28.82 -49.29 3.71
CA GLY A 368 29.77 -49.56 2.64
C GLY A 368 30.99 -48.65 2.73
N GLU A 369 32.03 -48.97 1.97
CA GLU A 369 33.29 -48.22 1.94
C GLU A 369 33.75 -47.94 0.51
N VAL A 370 34.35 -46.78 0.29
CA VAL A 370 34.91 -46.34 -0.99
C VAL A 370 36.30 -45.78 -0.74
N ILE A 371 37.28 -46.20 -1.54
CA ILE A 371 38.66 -45.69 -1.47
C ILE A 371 38.92 -44.80 -2.69
N SER A 372 39.31 -43.56 -2.44
CA SER A 372 39.84 -42.62 -3.43
C SER A 372 41.30 -42.91 -3.70
N GLN A 373 41.68 -43.10 -4.97
CA GLN A 373 43.08 -43.13 -5.40
C GLN A 373 43.38 -41.90 -6.28
N GLY A 374 44.20 -40.96 -5.80
CA GLY A 374 44.71 -39.81 -6.55
C GLY A 374 43.66 -38.84 -7.11
N ASP A 375 44.08 -37.80 -7.86
CA ASP A 375 43.27 -36.67 -8.39
C ASP A 375 42.10 -37.03 -9.33
N ALA A 376 41.69 -38.30 -9.40
CA ALA A 376 40.52 -38.70 -10.13
C ALA A 376 39.25 -38.29 -9.36
N GLU A 377 38.39 -37.52 -10.02
CA GLU A 377 36.99 -37.37 -9.65
C GLU A 377 36.40 -38.78 -9.42
N ILE A 378 36.18 -39.17 -8.17
CA ILE A 378 35.51 -40.43 -7.85
C ILE A 378 34.03 -40.28 -8.20
N SER A 379 33.69 -40.41 -9.48
CA SER A 379 32.36 -40.88 -9.84
C SER A 379 32.29 -42.36 -9.47
N ALA A 380 32.12 -42.67 -8.19
CA ALA A 380 31.78 -44.02 -7.76
C ALA A 380 30.36 -44.30 -8.26
N LYS A 381 30.24 -44.67 -9.53
CA LYS A 381 28.99 -44.85 -10.27
C LYS A 381 28.12 -46.01 -9.76
N LYS A 382 28.45 -46.58 -8.60
CA LYS A 382 27.70 -47.67 -7.97
C LYS A 382 28.18 -47.91 -6.54
N VAL A 383 27.85 -46.99 -5.65
CA VAL A 383 27.84 -47.28 -4.22
C VAL A 383 26.45 -47.81 -3.89
N GLY A 384 26.31 -49.14 -3.90
CA GLY A 384 25.17 -49.94 -3.41
C GLY A 384 23.76 -49.40 -3.63
N LEU A 385 23.05 -49.92 -4.64
CA LEU A 385 21.58 -49.87 -4.75
C LEU A 385 20.95 -50.54 -3.52
N GLY A 386 20.66 -49.77 -2.48
CA GLY A 386 19.81 -50.20 -1.37
C GLY A 386 18.39 -49.73 -1.62
N GLU A 387 17.44 -50.65 -1.82
CA GLU A 387 16.02 -50.30 -1.78
C GLU A 387 15.66 -49.89 -0.35
N LEU A 388 15.38 -48.61 -0.14
CA LEU A 388 14.68 -48.16 1.06
C LEU A 388 13.17 -48.43 0.90
N PRO A 389 12.43 -48.71 1.98
CA PRO A 389 11.00 -49.00 1.90
C PRO A 389 10.30 -47.77 1.33
N ARG A 390 9.80 -47.92 0.09
CA ARG A 390 9.19 -46.95 -0.87
C ARG A 390 9.80 -47.03 -2.29
N GLY A 391 10.76 -47.92 -2.55
CA GLY A 391 11.16 -48.29 -3.92
C GLY A 391 11.93 -47.23 -4.70
N LEU A 392 12.57 -46.29 -4.00
CA LEU A 392 13.41 -45.24 -4.59
C LEU A 392 14.88 -45.66 -4.53
N THR A 393 15.58 -45.52 -5.66
CA THR A 393 17.02 -45.73 -5.77
C THR A 393 17.74 -44.39 -5.60
N TYR A 394 18.88 -44.39 -4.91
CA TYR A 394 19.73 -43.21 -4.73
C TYR A 394 21.13 -43.45 -5.32
N GLU A 395 21.73 -42.41 -5.91
CA GLU A 395 23.11 -42.39 -6.39
C GLU A 395 23.89 -41.29 -5.66
N PHE A 396 25.12 -41.61 -5.27
CA PHE A 396 26.03 -40.71 -4.55
C PHE A 396 27.24 -40.39 -5.42
N SER A 397 27.69 -39.14 -5.42
CA SER A 397 28.97 -38.75 -6.02
C SER A 397 29.78 -37.88 -5.07
N PHE A 398 31.10 -38.12 -5.04
CA PHE A 398 32.04 -37.45 -4.14
C PHE A 398 33.08 -36.68 -4.96
N ARG A 399 33.35 -35.42 -4.63
CA ARG A 399 34.35 -34.59 -5.31
C ARG A 399 35.26 -33.88 -4.32
N LYS A 400 36.58 -34.06 -4.45
CA LYS A 400 37.59 -33.30 -3.71
C LYS A 400 37.76 -31.94 -4.38
N THR A 401 37.64 -30.84 -3.63
CA THR A 401 37.61 -29.48 -4.21
C THR A 401 38.88 -28.67 -4.00
N ASN A 402 39.80 -29.11 -3.12
CA ASN A 402 41.09 -28.44 -2.91
C ASN A 402 42.17 -29.41 -2.39
N ARG A 403 43.40 -29.33 -2.94
CA ARG A 403 44.55 -30.17 -2.57
C ARG A 403 45.13 -29.85 -1.19
N SER A 404 45.02 -28.61 -0.69
CA SER A 404 45.65 -28.20 0.58
C SER A 404 44.75 -28.27 1.82
N THR A 405 43.42 -28.33 1.66
CA THR A 405 42.47 -28.32 2.79
C THR A 405 41.66 -29.60 2.97
N GLY A 406 41.78 -30.57 2.05
CA GLY A 406 41.09 -31.88 2.16
C GLY A 406 39.56 -31.83 2.02
N MET A 407 38.98 -30.73 1.51
CA MET A 407 37.53 -30.53 1.49
C MET A 407 36.82 -31.44 0.47
N LEU A 408 35.84 -32.21 0.96
CA LEU A 408 35.08 -33.19 0.18
C LEU A 408 33.61 -32.74 0.00
N VAL A 409 33.13 -32.69 -1.24
CA VAL A 409 31.73 -32.37 -1.57
C VAL A 409 30.99 -33.66 -1.89
N VAL A 410 29.84 -33.89 -1.26
CA VAL A 410 28.97 -35.04 -1.50
C VAL A 410 27.69 -34.58 -2.17
N THR A 411 27.32 -35.23 -3.27
CA THR A 411 26.05 -34.98 -3.98
C THR A 411 25.19 -36.24 -3.95
N LEU A 412 23.92 -36.10 -3.56
CA LEU A 412 22.90 -37.16 -3.56
C LEU A 412 21.90 -36.90 -4.70
N ARG A 413 21.61 -37.92 -5.51
CA ARG A 413 20.53 -37.87 -6.51
C ARG A 413 19.59 -39.06 -6.37
N THR A 414 18.29 -38.82 -6.51
CA THR A 414 17.27 -39.87 -6.60
C THR A 414 17.10 -40.29 -8.06
N VAL A 415 17.16 -41.60 -8.34
CA VAL A 415 17.01 -42.16 -9.70
C VAL A 415 15.67 -42.88 -9.78
N LYS A 416 14.81 -42.47 -10.71
CA LYS A 416 13.48 -43.04 -10.93
C LYS A 416 13.58 -44.26 -11.86
N THR A 417 13.05 -45.41 -11.46
CA THR A 417 12.96 -46.60 -12.32
C THR A 417 11.87 -46.41 -13.38
N VAL A 418 12.24 -46.39 -14.66
CA VAL A 418 11.28 -46.34 -15.77
C VAL A 418 10.93 -47.77 -16.17
N GLY A 419 9.67 -48.15 -15.96
CA GLY A 419 9.08 -49.36 -16.53
C GLY A 419 8.79 -49.18 -18.02
N ASN A 420 9.22 -50.15 -18.83
CA ASN A 420 8.95 -50.27 -20.26
C ASN A 420 7.47 -50.10 -20.63
N LYS A 421 7.16 -49.29 -21.65
CA LYS A 421 6.11 -49.59 -22.64
C LYS A 421 6.22 -48.74 -23.93
N LYS A 422 6.01 -49.45 -25.05
CA LYS A 422 6.07 -49.08 -26.47
C LYS A 422 5.01 -48.03 -26.87
N GLY A 423 5.28 -47.23 -27.92
CA GLY A 423 4.25 -46.77 -28.86
C GLY A 423 4.33 -45.32 -29.38
N SER A 424 4.72 -45.21 -30.66
CA SER A 424 4.41 -44.21 -31.71
C SER A 424 4.80 -42.72 -31.62
N ALA A 425 5.49 -42.32 -32.68
CA ALA A 425 6.07 -41.05 -33.12
C ALA A 425 5.22 -39.76 -33.06
N SER A 426 5.85 -38.64 -32.69
CA SER A 426 6.04 -37.43 -33.53
C SER A 426 7.00 -36.44 -32.81
N GLU A 427 7.69 -35.62 -33.59
CA GLU A 427 8.96 -34.92 -33.32
C GLU A 427 9.05 -34.00 -32.07
N PRO A 428 10.26 -33.80 -31.48
CA PRO A 428 10.46 -32.91 -30.34
C PRO A 428 10.81 -31.47 -30.75
N VAL A 429 10.04 -30.52 -30.20
CA VAL A 429 10.40 -29.11 -30.08
C VAL A 429 11.53 -28.96 -29.06
N VAL A 430 12.69 -28.50 -29.51
CA VAL A 430 13.86 -28.18 -28.68
C VAL A 430 13.56 -26.95 -27.80
N ARG A 431 13.64 -27.10 -26.47
CA ARG A 431 13.77 -25.98 -25.52
C ARG A 431 15.20 -25.98 -24.93
N PRO A 432 15.93 -24.86 -24.92
CA PRO A 432 17.26 -24.79 -24.33
C PRO A 432 17.19 -24.75 -22.80
N ASN A 433 18.19 -25.39 -22.19
CA ASN A 433 18.43 -25.56 -20.76
C ASN A 433 18.63 -24.23 -19.99
N GLU A 434 18.12 -24.22 -18.76
CA GLU A 434 18.54 -23.31 -17.69
C GLU A 434 19.95 -23.70 -17.21
N GLY A 435 20.92 -22.85 -17.50
CA GLY A 435 22.27 -22.88 -16.94
C GLY A 435 22.50 -21.63 -16.08
N SER A 436 22.96 -21.82 -14.85
CA SER A 436 23.26 -20.78 -13.86
C SER A 436 24.39 -19.84 -14.31
N ILE A 437 24.12 -18.52 -14.26
CA ILE A 437 25.03 -17.43 -14.64
C ILE A 437 26.09 -17.14 -13.53
N ARG A 438 26.54 -18.15 -12.78
CA ARG A 438 27.55 -17.95 -11.70
C ARG A 438 29.00 -18.29 -12.09
N ASP A 439 29.24 -18.84 -13.29
CA ASP A 439 30.60 -19.19 -13.75
C ASP A 439 31.22 -18.19 -14.75
N ALA A 440 30.58 -17.04 -15.01
CA ALA A 440 31.07 -16.08 -16.01
C ALA A 440 32.37 -15.34 -15.60
N THR A 441 32.84 -15.48 -14.35
CA THR A 441 34.05 -14.79 -13.85
C THR A 441 35.29 -15.66 -13.74
N GLN A 442 35.24 -16.97 -14.04
CA GLN A 442 36.43 -17.85 -14.00
C GLN A 442 36.84 -18.49 -15.34
N ILE A 443 36.21 -18.13 -16.46
CA ILE A 443 36.67 -18.53 -17.80
C ILE A 443 37.17 -17.31 -18.58
N VAL A 444 38.31 -16.75 -18.16
CA VAL A 444 39.13 -15.89 -19.02
C VAL A 444 40.57 -16.39 -18.98
N SER A 445 40.83 -17.50 -19.66
CA SER A 445 42.21 -17.88 -20.01
C SER A 445 42.34 -18.75 -21.26
N SER A 446 41.33 -18.77 -22.16
CA SER A 446 41.56 -19.15 -23.55
C SER A 446 41.65 -17.89 -24.41
N LYS A 447 42.75 -17.73 -25.15
CA LYS A 447 43.06 -16.55 -25.98
C LYS A 447 41.92 -16.26 -26.98
N ARG A 448 41.00 -15.36 -26.65
CA ARG A 448 40.00 -14.82 -27.60
C ARG A 448 40.74 -14.11 -28.75
N LYS A 449 40.36 -14.37 -30.00
CA LYS A 449 41.00 -13.74 -31.19
C LYS A 449 40.57 -12.28 -31.43
N LYS A 450 39.37 -11.85 -30.97
CA LYS A 450 38.87 -10.47 -31.08
C LYS A 450 37.93 -10.10 -29.92
N PRO A 451 37.95 -8.85 -29.41
CA PRO A 451 36.93 -8.34 -28.48
C PRO A 451 35.54 -8.27 -29.13
N VAL A 452 34.49 -8.62 -28.37
CA VAL A 452 33.08 -8.66 -28.84
C VAL A 452 32.62 -7.31 -29.36
N ALA A 453 33.01 -6.22 -28.69
CA ALA A 453 32.64 -4.88 -29.13
C ALA A 453 33.18 -4.55 -30.53
N ASP A 454 34.38 -5.04 -30.86
CA ASP A 454 34.96 -4.85 -32.20
C ASP A 454 34.21 -5.69 -33.25
N VAL A 455 33.73 -6.88 -32.86
CA VAL A 455 32.90 -7.72 -33.72
C VAL A 455 31.58 -7.02 -34.01
N LEU A 456 30.84 -6.61 -32.97
CA LEU A 456 29.54 -5.94 -33.11
C LEU A 456 29.65 -4.61 -33.86
N ARG A 457 30.69 -3.80 -33.60
CA ARG A 457 30.96 -2.57 -34.37
C ARG A 457 31.22 -2.86 -35.84
N LYS A 458 31.95 -3.94 -36.16
CA LYS A 458 32.17 -4.33 -37.56
C LYS A 458 30.88 -4.82 -38.22
N VAL A 459 30.07 -5.62 -37.53
CA VAL A 459 28.75 -6.03 -38.06
C VAL A 459 27.91 -4.80 -38.36
N LYS A 460 27.83 -3.84 -37.43
CA LYS A 460 27.13 -2.56 -37.66
C LYS A 460 27.65 -1.84 -38.91
N ALA A 461 28.96 -1.67 -39.03
CA ALA A 461 29.55 -1.01 -40.20
C ALA A 461 29.24 -1.73 -41.53
N MET A 462 29.10 -3.07 -41.51
CA MET A 462 28.67 -3.85 -42.68
C MET A 462 27.18 -3.65 -42.97
N LEU A 463 26.33 -3.56 -41.94
CA LEU A 463 24.91 -3.23 -42.09
C LEU A 463 24.70 -1.84 -42.70
N ASP A 464 25.48 -0.86 -42.25
CA ASP A 464 25.42 0.53 -42.72
C ASP A 464 25.74 0.66 -44.23
N ILE A 465 26.50 -0.29 -44.81
CA ILE A 465 26.81 -0.35 -46.25
C ILE A 465 25.98 -1.42 -47.01
N GLY A 466 24.96 -2.00 -46.38
CA GLY A 466 24.05 -2.97 -47.00
C GLY A 466 24.55 -4.42 -47.06
N GLN A 467 25.71 -4.74 -46.45
CA GLN A 467 26.27 -6.10 -46.37
C GLN A 467 25.66 -6.90 -45.20
N VAL A 468 24.35 -7.12 -45.22
CA VAL A 468 23.60 -7.71 -44.09
C VAL A 468 24.02 -9.15 -43.82
N ASP A 469 23.89 -10.05 -44.79
CA ASP A 469 24.15 -11.49 -44.58
C ASP A 469 25.61 -11.77 -44.25
N GLU A 470 26.54 -11.07 -44.92
CA GLU A 470 27.97 -11.16 -44.67
C GLU A 470 28.34 -10.63 -43.28
N GLY A 471 27.69 -9.55 -42.83
CA GLY A 471 27.84 -8.98 -41.50
C GLY A 471 27.41 -9.97 -40.42
N PHE A 472 26.22 -10.56 -40.55
CA PHE A 472 25.73 -11.56 -39.60
C PHE A 472 26.55 -12.84 -39.61
N ALA A 473 26.92 -13.36 -40.79
CA ALA A 473 27.81 -14.50 -40.91
C ALA A 473 29.19 -14.22 -40.31
N PHE A 474 29.69 -12.97 -40.39
CA PHE A 474 30.90 -12.56 -39.67
C PHE A 474 30.67 -12.58 -38.16
N GLY A 475 29.58 -11.98 -37.66
CA GLY A 475 29.26 -11.95 -36.24
C GLY A 475 29.14 -13.33 -35.61
N GLU A 476 28.38 -14.23 -36.23
CA GLU A 476 28.12 -15.60 -35.77
C GLU A 476 29.39 -16.45 -35.60
N ARG A 477 30.48 -16.12 -36.33
CA ARG A 477 31.77 -16.81 -36.18
C ARG A 477 32.52 -16.44 -34.91
N TYR A 478 32.18 -15.32 -34.27
CA TYR A 478 32.96 -14.77 -33.15
C TYR A 478 32.17 -14.54 -31.86
N VAL A 479 30.83 -14.45 -31.91
CA VAL A 479 29.99 -14.31 -30.71
C VAL A 479 29.63 -15.68 -30.12
N ASN A 480 29.51 -15.76 -28.79
CA ASN A 480 28.96 -16.94 -28.10
C ASN A 480 27.45 -16.80 -27.82
N ASP A 481 26.85 -17.77 -27.15
CA ASP A 481 25.41 -17.77 -26.87
C ASP A 481 24.94 -16.64 -25.94
N LEU A 482 25.83 -16.12 -25.08
CA LEU A 482 25.53 -14.95 -24.22
C LEU A 482 25.45 -13.66 -25.05
N GLU A 483 26.29 -13.55 -26.08
CA GLU A 483 26.46 -12.36 -26.92
C GLU A 483 25.55 -12.39 -28.17
N ARG A 484 25.09 -13.57 -28.58
CA ARG A 484 24.21 -13.79 -29.74
C ARG A 484 22.94 -12.91 -29.73
N PRO A 485 22.26 -12.69 -28.58
CA PRO A 485 21.10 -11.79 -28.57
C PRO A 485 21.43 -10.35 -28.95
N ALA A 486 22.60 -9.83 -28.58
CA ALA A 486 23.03 -8.48 -28.97
C ALA A 486 23.33 -8.40 -30.47
N LEU A 487 23.95 -9.44 -31.04
CA LEU A 487 24.12 -9.55 -32.48
C LEU A 487 22.75 -9.50 -33.19
N GLU A 488 21.79 -10.31 -32.76
CA GLU A 488 20.45 -10.33 -33.34
C GLU A 488 19.70 -9.00 -33.17
N LEU A 489 19.88 -8.29 -32.06
CA LEU A 489 19.28 -6.97 -31.86
C LEU A 489 19.78 -5.96 -32.91
N LEU A 490 21.02 -6.04 -33.39
CA LEU A 490 21.54 -5.15 -34.44
C LEU A 490 20.78 -5.29 -35.76
N ARG A 491 20.02 -6.38 -36.00
CA ARG A 491 19.11 -6.46 -37.16
C ARG A 491 18.08 -5.35 -37.14
N ALA A 492 17.71 -4.86 -35.94
CA ALA A 492 16.79 -3.74 -35.81
C ALA A 492 17.32 -2.48 -36.51
N ASN A 493 18.63 -2.23 -36.50
CA ASN A 493 19.21 -1.06 -37.15
C ASN A 493 19.03 -1.07 -38.68
N TYR A 494 19.01 -2.24 -39.32
CA TYR A 494 18.70 -2.37 -40.76
C TYR A 494 17.20 -2.24 -41.06
N LEU A 495 16.35 -2.48 -40.06
CA LEU A 495 14.89 -2.52 -40.20
C LEU A 495 14.20 -1.22 -39.74
N LEU A 496 14.93 -0.11 -39.58
CA LEU A 496 14.40 1.14 -39.05
C LEU A 496 13.17 1.66 -39.81
N GLU A 497 13.08 1.44 -41.12
CA GLU A 497 11.94 1.86 -41.95
C GLU A 497 10.73 0.90 -41.85
N ASN A 498 10.93 -0.33 -41.39
CA ASN A 498 9.87 -1.32 -41.22
C ASN A 498 9.57 -1.52 -39.72
N GLU A 499 8.68 -0.69 -39.17
CA GLU A 499 8.33 -0.70 -37.74
C GLU A 499 7.88 -2.08 -37.23
N ALA A 500 7.14 -2.86 -38.04
CA ALA A 500 6.65 -4.18 -37.64
C ALA A 500 7.80 -5.19 -37.51
N ALA A 501 8.72 -5.20 -38.47
CA ALA A 501 9.90 -6.07 -38.44
C ALA A 501 10.88 -5.63 -37.34
N TRP A 502 11.10 -4.32 -37.19
CA TRP A 502 11.90 -3.74 -36.11
C TRP A 502 11.37 -4.14 -34.73
N LEU A 503 10.05 -3.99 -34.51
CA LEU A 503 9.39 -4.38 -33.27
C LEU A 503 9.52 -5.86 -32.98
N LYS A 504 9.46 -6.72 -34.01
CA LYS A 504 9.65 -8.17 -33.84
C LYS A 504 11.05 -8.49 -33.31
N VAL A 505 12.08 -7.86 -33.86
CA VAL A 505 13.47 -8.05 -33.39
C VAL A 505 13.65 -7.57 -31.95
N LEU A 506 13.17 -6.36 -31.62
CA LEU A 506 13.23 -5.85 -30.25
C LEU A 506 12.48 -6.75 -29.27
N ASN A 507 11.27 -7.20 -29.64
CA ASN A 507 10.46 -8.07 -28.81
C ASN A 507 11.10 -9.45 -28.58
N ASN A 508 11.75 -10.02 -29.59
CA ASN A 508 12.53 -11.26 -29.43
C ASN A 508 13.66 -11.06 -28.42
N TYR A 509 14.33 -9.91 -28.46
CA TYR A 509 15.40 -9.59 -27.51
C TYR A 509 14.88 -9.43 -26.07
N VAL A 510 13.74 -8.76 -25.87
CA VAL A 510 13.22 -8.50 -24.52
C VAL A 510 12.46 -9.69 -23.92
N ALA A 511 11.98 -10.63 -24.75
CA ALA A 511 11.24 -11.82 -24.30
C ALA A 511 12.02 -12.68 -23.29
N ARG A 512 13.36 -12.69 -23.36
CA ARG A 512 14.20 -13.45 -22.40
C ARG A 512 14.14 -12.95 -20.96
N PHE A 513 13.62 -11.74 -20.73
CA PHE A 513 13.40 -11.18 -19.39
C PHE A 513 11.97 -11.41 -18.87
N GLY A 514 11.15 -12.14 -19.64
CA GLY A 514 9.77 -12.48 -19.33
C GLY A 514 8.86 -11.26 -19.18
N ILE A 515 9.21 -10.11 -19.77
CA ILE A 515 8.41 -8.88 -19.71
C ILE A 515 7.40 -8.83 -20.86
N ALA A 516 6.35 -8.04 -20.69
CA ALA A 516 5.34 -7.78 -21.70
C ALA A 516 5.97 -7.23 -23.00
N HIS A 517 5.36 -7.57 -24.12
CA HIS A 517 5.81 -7.10 -25.42
C HIS A 517 5.68 -5.58 -25.55
N ILE A 518 6.74 -4.97 -26.10
CA ILE A 518 6.81 -3.56 -26.46
C ILE A 518 6.01 -3.33 -27.75
N LYS A 519 5.29 -2.21 -27.78
CA LYS A 519 4.50 -1.72 -28.90
C LYS A 519 4.87 -0.26 -29.17
N LEU A 520 4.44 0.26 -30.33
CA LEU A 520 4.49 1.69 -30.63
C LEU A 520 3.10 2.29 -30.57
N VAL A 521 2.99 3.51 -30.04
CA VAL A 521 1.85 4.40 -30.29
C VAL A 521 1.86 4.74 -31.79
N PRO A 522 0.74 4.66 -32.53
CA PRO A 522 0.69 5.15 -33.91
C PRO A 522 0.98 6.66 -34.00
N GLY A 523 1.73 7.12 -35.00
CA GLY A 523 1.99 8.55 -35.22
C GLY A 523 3.35 8.84 -35.85
N ASN A 524 3.66 10.12 -36.03
CA ASN A 524 4.88 10.59 -36.73
C ASN A 524 6.04 10.95 -35.79
N ALA A 525 5.85 10.85 -34.47
CA ALA A 525 6.94 11.07 -33.52
C ALA A 525 8.06 10.02 -33.70
N PRO A 526 9.30 10.30 -33.25
CA PRO A 526 10.37 9.31 -33.24
C PRO A 526 9.99 8.05 -32.46
N LYS A 527 10.48 6.87 -32.88
CA LYS A 527 10.08 5.56 -32.31
C LYS A 527 10.30 5.50 -30.80
N TYR A 528 11.38 6.10 -30.30
CA TYR A 528 11.69 6.16 -28.88
C TYR A 528 10.55 6.80 -28.07
N LEU A 529 10.02 7.94 -28.50
CA LEU A 529 8.95 8.67 -27.81
C LEU A 529 7.56 8.03 -28.01
N ARG A 530 7.50 6.91 -28.73
CA ARG A 530 6.27 6.15 -29.01
C ARG A 530 6.24 4.81 -28.29
N LEU A 531 7.27 4.45 -27.51
CA LEU A 531 7.30 3.18 -26.78
C LEU A 531 6.12 3.06 -25.80
N LYS A 532 5.45 1.92 -25.84
CA LYS A 532 4.38 1.53 -24.90
C LYS A 532 4.31 0.01 -24.76
N THR A 533 3.42 -0.48 -23.90
CA THR A 533 3.07 -1.91 -23.82
C THR A 533 1.57 -2.12 -23.87
N GLY A 534 1.12 -3.39 -23.75
CA GLY A 534 -0.26 -3.66 -23.34
C GLY A 534 -0.51 -3.20 -21.89
N THR A 535 -1.78 -3.05 -21.53
CA THR A 535 -2.17 -2.69 -20.16
C THR A 535 -1.76 -3.80 -19.19
N VAL A 536 -1.03 -3.44 -18.13
CA VAL A 536 -0.64 -4.36 -17.06
C VAL A 536 -1.54 -4.15 -15.83
N PRO A 537 -2.00 -5.22 -15.16
CA PRO A 537 -2.91 -5.10 -14.03
C PRO A 537 -2.22 -4.42 -12.84
N PRO A 538 -2.82 -3.38 -12.23
CA PRO A 538 -2.18 -2.60 -11.17
C PRO A 538 -2.03 -3.40 -9.86
N ILE A 539 -0.87 -3.29 -9.22
CA ILE A 539 -0.57 -3.77 -7.87
C ILE A 539 -0.61 -2.56 -6.92
N LYS A 540 -1.54 -2.57 -5.95
CA LYS A 540 -1.80 -1.42 -5.06
C LYS A 540 -1.26 -1.60 -3.63
N THR A 541 -0.76 -2.79 -3.31
CA THR A 541 -0.28 -3.18 -1.98
C THR A 541 1.23 -3.41 -1.98
N GLY A 542 1.87 -3.32 -0.81
CA GLY A 542 3.31 -3.52 -0.63
C GLY A 542 4.01 -2.26 -0.10
N PRO A 543 5.35 -2.18 -0.16
CA PRO A 543 6.09 -1.00 0.27
C PRO A 543 5.92 0.20 -0.67
N LEU A 544 6.02 1.41 -0.12
CA LEU A 544 6.08 2.65 -0.92
C LEU A 544 7.45 2.79 -1.59
N ILE A 545 7.47 3.10 -2.89
CA ILE A 545 8.70 3.36 -3.66
C ILE A 545 8.77 4.84 -4.05
N SER A 546 9.80 5.56 -3.63
CA SER A 546 10.11 6.91 -4.10
C SER A 546 10.98 6.85 -5.36
N VAL A 547 10.50 7.45 -6.45
CA VAL A 547 11.25 7.61 -7.69
C VAL A 547 11.74 9.05 -7.80
N ILE A 548 13.05 9.26 -7.80
CA ILE A 548 13.66 10.59 -7.89
C ILE A 548 14.07 10.88 -9.34
N MET A 549 13.63 12.02 -9.87
CA MET A 549 13.83 12.43 -11.26
C MET A 549 14.40 13.85 -11.35
N PRO A 550 15.72 14.02 -11.62
CA PRO A 550 16.27 15.32 -11.96
C PRO A 550 15.82 15.74 -13.38
N ALA A 551 15.42 17.01 -13.52
CA ALA A 551 14.93 17.59 -14.76
C ALA A 551 15.72 18.86 -15.11
N PHE A 552 16.24 18.95 -16.34
CA PHE A 552 16.89 20.15 -16.83
C PHE A 552 16.68 20.26 -18.34
N ASN A 553 15.99 21.32 -18.79
CA ASN A 553 15.70 21.60 -20.20
C ASN A 553 15.17 20.37 -20.97
N CYS A 554 14.16 19.71 -20.40
CA CYS A 554 13.60 18.46 -20.88
C CYS A 554 12.11 18.56 -21.23
N GLU A 555 11.63 19.75 -21.65
CA GLU A 555 10.23 20.00 -22.04
C GLU A 555 9.67 18.93 -22.99
N LYS A 556 10.49 18.46 -23.94
CA LYS A 556 10.09 17.48 -24.97
C LYS A 556 10.03 16.04 -24.48
N THR A 557 10.74 15.68 -23.41
CA THR A 557 10.89 14.28 -22.97
C THR A 557 10.28 14.00 -21.60
N LEU A 558 10.16 15.02 -20.75
CA LEU A 558 9.74 14.87 -19.36
C LEU A 558 8.39 14.17 -19.22
N PHE A 559 7.39 14.59 -19.99
CA PHE A 559 6.06 13.98 -19.93
C PHE A 559 6.13 12.46 -20.24
N PHE A 560 6.90 12.09 -21.27
CA PHE A 560 7.06 10.70 -21.67
C PHE A 560 7.76 9.87 -20.59
N ALA A 561 8.86 10.38 -20.02
CA ALA A 561 9.60 9.72 -18.94
C ALA A 561 8.76 9.60 -17.66
N ALA A 562 8.17 10.70 -17.19
CA ALA A 562 7.31 10.72 -16.00
C ALA A 562 6.10 9.81 -16.16
N ASN A 563 5.42 9.85 -17.31
CA ASN A 563 4.28 8.98 -17.58
C ASN A 563 4.67 7.49 -17.57
N SER A 564 5.88 7.13 -18.00
CA SER A 564 6.38 5.74 -17.91
C SER A 564 6.51 5.25 -16.47
N ILE A 565 6.75 6.15 -15.51
CA ILE A 565 6.76 5.86 -14.07
C ILE A 565 5.34 5.86 -13.50
N LEU A 566 4.52 6.84 -13.84
CA LEU A 566 3.16 6.94 -13.31
C LEU A 566 2.26 5.78 -13.77
N THR A 567 2.56 5.20 -14.93
CA THR A 567 1.84 4.05 -15.49
C THR A 567 2.39 2.68 -15.09
N GLN A 568 3.37 2.63 -14.17
CA GLN A 568 3.91 1.38 -13.64
C GLN A 568 2.82 0.46 -13.08
N GLN A 569 3.04 -0.84 -13.20
CA GLN A 569 2.22 -1.87 -12.61
C GLN A 569 2.13 -1.69 -11.09
N TRP A 570 3.27 -1.40 -10.45
CA TRP A 570 3.32 -1.04 -9.04
C TRP A 570 2.77 0.37 -8.83
N ARG A 571 1.65 0.51 -8.10
CA ARG A 571 0.95 1.80 -7.93
C ARG A 571 1.32 2.53 -6.65
N ARG A 572 1.84 1.82 -5.64
CA ARG A 572 2.29 2.42 -4.38
C ARG A 572 3.67 3.04 -4.56
N LEU A 573 3.68 4.16 -5.27
CA LEU A 573 4.87 4.96 -5.57
C LEU A 573 4.58 6.44 -5.39
N GLU A 574 5.64 7.22 -5.24
CA GLU A 574 5.66 8.66 -5.45
C GLU A 574 6.73 9.00 -6.49
N LEU A 575 6.50 10.05 -7.28
CA LEU A 575 7.44 10.55 -8.27
C LEU A 575 7.88 11.95 -7.87
N ILE A 576 9.15 12.11 -7.51
CA ILE A 576 9.73 13.38 -7.06
C ILE A 576 10.57 13.95 -8.19
N ILE A 577 10.13 15.06 -8.78
CA ILE A 577 10.78 15.71 -9.92
C ILE A 577 11.42 17.02 -9.44
N ILE A 578 12.72 17.19 -9.70
CA ILE A 578 13.47 18.40 -9.30
C ILE A 578 13.93 19.12 -10.55
N ASP A 579 13.38 20.30 -10.80
CA ASP A 579 13.82 21.20 -11.88
C ASP A 579 15.14 21.87 -11.49
N ASP A 580 16.19 21.62 -12.27
CA ASP A 580 17.53 22.16 -12.06
C ASP A 580 17.71 23.54 -12.69
N CYS A 581 16.74 24.43 -12.44
CA CYS A 581 16.68 25.77 -12.99
C CYS A 581 16.58 25.78 -14.53
N SER A 582 15.64 25.03 -15.10
CA SER A 582 15.41 25.01 -16.56
C SER A 582 14.98 26.38 -17.09
N SER A 583 15.36 26.65 -18.35
CA SER A 583 15.03 27.88 -19.09
C SER A 583 13.92 27.69 -20.12
N ASP A 584 13.49 26.45 -20.38
CA ASP A 584 12.41 26.08 -21.31
C ASP A 584 11.08 25.80 -20.60
N GLY A 585 10.10 25.18 -21.29
CA GLY A 585 8.79 24.84 -20.74
C GLY A 585 8.77 23.70 -19.71
N THR A 586 9.92 23.15 -19.29
CA THR A 586 10.03 22.01 -18.35
C THR A 586 9.20 22.22 -17.08
N TRP A 587 9.30 23.39 -16.44
CA TRP A 587 8.56 23.69 -15.22
C TRP A 587 7.03 23.64 -15.42
N GLN A 588 6.55 24.09 -16.59
CA GLN A 588 5.12 24.03 -16.90
C GLN A 588 4.64 22.58 -17.09
N VAL A 589 5.45 21.74 -17.74
CA VAL A 589 5.17 20.30 -17.86
C VAL A 589 5.09 19.65 -16.48
N MET A 590 6.01 20.00 -15.56
CA MET A 590 5.99 19.53 -14.16
C MET A 590 4.71 19.93 -13.42
N LYS A 591 4.28 21.20 -13.52
CA LYS A 591 3.02 21.67 -12.93
C LYS A 591 1.82 20.88 -13.45
N ASN A 592 1.76 20.66 -14.76
CA ASN A 592 0.67 19.91 -15.39
C ASN A 592 0.64 18.45 -14.90
N LEU A 593 1.79 17.80 -14.77
CA LEU A 593 1.91 16.45 -14.22
C LEU A 593 1.41 16.37 -12.77
N ALA A 594 1.77 17.34 -11.92
CA ALA A 594 1.34 17.41 -10.53
C ALA A 594 -0.17 17.66 -10.37
N LEU A 595 -0.79 18.37 -11.31
CA LEU A 595 -2.24 18.53 -11.38
C LEU A 595 -2.94 17.22 -11.80
N GLN A 596 -2.35 16.48 -12.73
CA GLN A 596 -2.95 15.25 -13.27
C GLN A 596 -2.80 14.05 -12.34
N ASP A 597 -1.71 13.97 -11.57
CA ASP A 597 -1.43 12.82 -10.70
C ASP A 597 -0.90 13.27 -9.34
N SER A 598 -1.68 12.99 -8.28
CA SER A 598 -1.35 13.39 -6.91
C SER A 598 -0.10 12.72 -6.32
N ARG A 599 0.46 11.72 -7.01
CA ARG A 599 1.72 11.07 -6.60
C ARG A 599 2.96 11.86 -7.03
N VAL A 600 2.79 12.90 -7.85
CA VAL A 600 3.89 13.73 -8.36
C VAL A 600 4.19 14.87 -7.39
N LYS A 601 5.43 14.91 -6.91
CA LYS A 601 6.00 16.00 -6.10
C LYS A 601 7.00 16.78 -6.95
N ILE A 602 6.92 18.11 -6.96
CA ILE A 602 7.77 18.95 -7.82
C ILE A 602 8.51 19.99 -7.00
N PHE A 603 9.80 20.17 -7.29
CA PHE A 603 10.67 21.16 -6.65
C PHE A 603 11.51 21.88 -7.72
N ARG A 604 12.03 23.06 -7.40
CA ARG A 604 12.83 23.86 -8.35
C ARG A 604 14.03 24.51 -7.68
N ASN A 605 15.20 24.30 -8.26
CA ASN A 605 16.42 24.97 -7.83
C ASN A 605 16.45 26.43 -8.31
N LYS A 606 17.04 27.30 -7.49
CA LYS A 606 17.30 28.71 -7.86
C LYS A 606 18.41 28.86 -8.90
N ARG A 607 19.26 27.84 -9.04
CA ARG A 607 20.42 27.81 -9.93
C ARG A 607 20.62 26.38 -10.44
N ASN A 608 21.33 26.24 -11.56
CA ASN A 608 21.72 24.92 -12.05
C ASN A 608 22.84 24.33 -11.18
N CYS A 609 22.52 23.30 -10.42
CA CYS A 609 23.40 22.62 -9.47
C CYS A 609 23.80 21.20 -9.93
N GLY A 610 23.27 20.74 -11.07
CA GLY A 610 23.51 19.43 -11.63
C GLY A 610 22.60 18.34 -11.07
N PRO A 611 22.58 17.17 -11.75
CA PRO A 611 21.61 16.11 -11.47
C PRO A 611 21.80 15.45 -10.10
N TYR A 612 23.02 15.42 -9.57
CA TYR A 612 23.30 14.75 -8.29
C TYR A 612 22.88 15.57 -7.07
N VAL A 613 22.97 16.90 -7.16
CA VAL A 613 22.38 17.78 -6.16
C VAL A 613 20.86 17.68 -6.19
N CYS A 614 20.25 17.62 -7.38
CA CYS A 614 18.83 17.35 -7.53
C CYS A 614 18.42 15.99 -6.93
N LYS A 615 19.20 14.94 -7.15
CA LYS A 615 18.99 13.62 -6.52
C LYS A 615 19.07 13.68 -5.00
N ASN A 616 20.02 14.46 -4.46
CA ASN A 616 20.13 14.67 -3.02
C ASN A 616 18.92 15.41 -2.46
N ILE A 617 18.44 16.48 -3.11
CA ILE A 617 17.18 17.14 -2.74
C ILE A 617 16.02 16.15 -2.75
N GLY A 618 15.90 15.35 -3.82
CA GLY A 618 14.89 14.30 -3.91
C GLY A 618 14.96 13.26 -2.79
N LEU A 619 16.17 12.90 -2.35
CA LEU A 619 16.39 11.96 -1.23
C LEU A 619 15.89 12.52 0.10
N TYR A 620 16.00 13.84 0.33
CA TYR A 620 15.40 14.49 1.50
C TYR A 620 13.88 14.44 1.48
N MET A 621 13.29 14.59 0.28
CA MET A 621 11.83 14.63 0.11
C MET A 621 11.18 13.23 0.01
N ALA A 622 11.98 12.17 -0.13
CA ALA A 622 11.52 10.80 -0.27
C ALA A 622 10.95 10.22 1.02
N GLU A 623 9.71 9.74 0.96
CA GLU A 623 8.94 9.10 2.04
C GLU A 623 8.85 7.58 1.89
N GLY A 624 9.31 7.02 0.77
CA GLY A 624 9.26 5.60 0.46
C GLY A 624 10.19 4.75 1.32
N GLU A 625 9.76 3.51 1.55
CA GLU A 625 10.57 2.44 2.17
C GLU A 625 11.71 2.01 1.24
N TYR A 626 11.50 2.17 -0.07
CA TYR A 626 12.54 2.00 -1.09
C TYR A 626 12.66 3.24 -1.95
N ILE A 627 13.89 3.52 -2.40
CA ILE A 627 14.23 4.72 -3.16
C ILE A 627 14.98 4.31 -4.43
N THR A 628 14.59 4.87 -5.58
CA THR A 628 15.26 4.65 -6.86
C THR A 628 15.30 5.94 -7.69
N GLY A 629 16.17 5.96 -8.71
CA GLY A 629 16.28 7.08 -9.65
C GLY A 629 15.64 6.78 -11.01
N HIS A 630 15.33 7.84 -11.74
CA HIS A 630 14.99 7.79 -13.15
C HIS A 630 15.36 9.11 -13.83
N ASP A 631 16.01 9.07 -14.99
CA ASP A 631 16.33 10.29 -15.74
C ASP A 631 15.09 10.80 -16.51
N SER A 632 15.00 12.11 -16.72
CA SER A 632 13.81 12.78 -17.30
C SER A 632 13.65 12.61 -18.82
N ASP A 633 14.52 11.83 -19.44
CA ASP A 633 14.50 11.46 -20.86
C ASP A 633 14.44 9.94 -21.09
N ASP A 634 14.49 9.15 -20.02
CA ASP A 634 14.50 7.69 -20.08
C ASP A 634 13.08 7.09 -20.08
N TRP A 635 12.93 5.89 -20.65
CA TRP A 635 11.69 5.14 -20.60
C TRP A 635 11.80 3.93 -19.68
N ALA A 636 10.90 3.84 -18.69
CA ALA A 636 10.73 2.65 -17.86
C ALA A 636 9.65 1.74 -18.43
N HIS A 637 9.96 0.45 -18.56
CA HIS A 637 8.97 -0.56 -18.89
C HIS A 637 7.89 -0.63 -17.79
N PRO A 638 6.58 -0.75 -18.06
CA PRO A 638 5.53 -0.73 -17.03
C PRO A 638 5.66 -1.78 -15.92
N GLU A 639 6.39 -2.86 -16.16
CA GLU A 639 6.69 -3.90 -15.15
C GLU A 639 8.03 -3.69 -14.41
N ARG A 640 8.72 -2.56 -14.61
CA ARG A 640 10.03 -2.29 -14.00
C ARG A 640 9.96 -2.39 -12.49
N LEU A 641 9.14 -1.57 -11.86
CA LEU A 641 9.10 -1.46 -10.41
C LEU A 641 8.55 -2.74 -9.78
N SER A 642 7.51 -3.35 -10.36
CA SER A 642 6.90 -4.57 -9.84
C SER A 642 7.88 -5.75 -9.87
N LYS A 643 8.59 -5.97 -10.99
CA LYS A 643 9.56 -7.08 -11.07
C LYS A 643 10.79 -6.86 -10.20
N HIS A 644 11.26 -5.61 -10.10
CA HIS A 644 12.43 -5.30 -9.30
C HIS A 644 12.13 -5.46 -7.81
N ILE A 645 11.03 -4.88 -7.31
CA ILE A 645 10.66 -5.00 -5.89
C ILE A 645 10.27 -6.43 -5.53
N GLN A 646 9.56 -7.16 -6.40
CA GLN A 646 9.18 -8.54 -6.11
C GLN A 646 10.41 -9.44 -5.96
N ALA A 647 11.42 -9.28 -6.84
CA ALA A 647 12.67 -10.03 -6.72
C ALA A 647 13.45 -9.75 -5.43
N VAL A 648 13.30 -8.54 -4.86
CA VAL A 648 13.85 -8.21 -3.54
C VAL A 648 13.04 -8.90 -2.43
N LEU A 649 11.71 -8.79 -2.48
CA LEU A 649 10.81 -9.33 -1.45
C LEU A 649 10.82 -10.87 -1.40
N ASP A 650 10.97 -11.55 -2.54
CA ASP A 650 11.02 -13.01 -2.64
C ASP A 650 12.23 -13.62 -1.90
N LEU A 651 13.25 -12.81 -1.61
CA LEU A 651 14.44 -13.23 -0.86
C LEU A 651 14.25 -13.16 0.67
N GLY A 652 13.12 -12.63 1.17
CA GLY A 652 12.77 -12.61 2.60
C GLY A 652 13.86 -11.97 3.47
N ASP A 653 14.31 -12.69 4.49
CA ASP A 653 15.37 -12.23 5.42
C ASP A 653 16.72 -12.00 4.74
N THR A 654 16.90 -12.48 3.50
CA THR A 654 18.10 -12.25 2.68
C THR A 654 17.90 -11.17 1.61
N ALA A 655 16.82 -10.38 1.72
CA ALA A 655 16.55 -9.29 0.81
C ALA A 655 17.73 -8.29 0.76
N PRO A 656 18.21 -7.92 -0.44
CA PRO A 656 19.34 -7.02 -0.56
C PRO A 656 18.93 -5.59 -0.20
N ARG A 657 19.75 -4.89 0.61
CA ARG A 657 19.54 -3.47 0.94
C ARG A 657 19.79 -2.53 -0.24
N ALA A 658 20.47 -3.00 -1.28
CA ALA A 658 20.55 -2.30 -2.55
C ALA A 658 20.65 -3.29 -3.72
N SER A 659 19.90 -3.03 -4.80
CA SER A 659 19.94 -3.88 -5.98
C SER A 659 19.73 -3.10 -7.28
N ALA A 660 20.29 -3.60 -8.37
CA ALA A 660 20.14 -3.00 -9.70
C ALA A 660 19.49 -3.96 -10.70
N ILE A 661 18.99 -3.38 -11.78
CA ILE A 661 18.50 -4.07 -12.97
C ILE A 661 19.32 -3.67 -14.19
N LYS A 662 18.92 -4.12 -15.38
CA LYS A 662 19.60 -3.87 -16.65
C LYS A 662 18.82 -2.88 -17.52
N MET A 663 19.53 -2.18 -18.39
CA MET A 663 19.03 -1.24 -19.38
C MET A 663 19.59 -1.51 -20.77
N LEU A 664 18.86 -1.01 -21.78
CA LEU A 664 19.36 -0.78 -23.14
C LEU A 664 19.52 0.71 -23.39
N ARG A 665 20.34 1.07 -24.37
CA ARG A 665 20.42 2.43 -24.90
C ARG A 665 19.93 2.47 -26.34
N MET A 666 19.10 3.45 -26.66
CA MET A 666 18.45 3.57 -27.97
C MET A 666 18.41 5.03 -28.40
N ARG A 667 18.68 5.30 -29.69
CA ARG A 667 18.53 6.63 -30.29
C ARG A 667 17.04 6.94 -30.54
N LEU A 668 16.72 8.20 -30.83
CA LEU A 668 15.34 8.67 -31.04
C LEU A 668 14.60 7.88 -32.14
N ASP A 669 15.31 7.55 -33.21
CA ASP A 669 14.81 6.81 -34.38
C ASP A 669 14.62 5.30 -34.17
N GLY A 670 15.15 4.76 -33.05
CA GLY A 670 15.12 3.35 -32.71
C GLY A 670 16.44 2.60 -32.93
N GLU A 671 17.54 3.29 -33.28
CA GLU A 671 18.85 2.66 -33.49
C GLU A 671 19.56 2.29 -32.18
N PHE A 672 20.20 1.12 -32.16
CA PHE A 672 21.12 0.68 -31.11
C PHE A 672 22.57 0.90 -31.55
N ASP A 673 23.12 2.08 -31.25
CA ASP A 673 24.48 2.48 -31.68
C ASP A 673 25.58 2.10 -30.66
N ARG A 674 25.23 2.10 -29.37
CA ARG A 674 26.23 2.10 -28.30
C ARG A 674 26.75 0.73 -27.89
N VAL A 675 27.64 0.20 -28.74
CA VAL A 675 28.37 -1.05 -28.51
C VAL A 675 29.55 -0.85 -27.55
N SER A 676 29.58 -1.61 -26.46
CA SER A 676 30.62 -1.56 -25.43
C SER A 676 31.30 -2.91 -25.20
N ASN A 677 32.50 -2.93 -24.60
CA ASN A 677 33.16 -4.17 -24.22
C ASN A 677 32.35 -4.89 -23.12
N VAL A 678 32.33 -6.23 -23.18
CA VAL A 678 31.74 -7.04 -22.11
C VAL A 678 32.56 -6.85 -20.83
N THR A 679 31.88 -6.47 -19.75
CA THR A 679 32.44 -6.24 -18.42
C THR A 679 31.44 -6.70 -17.36
N GLN A 680 31.79 -6.58 -16.08
CA GLN A 680 30.83 -6.85 -14.99
C GLN A 680 29.56 -5.98 -15.02
N ASN A 681 29.55 -4.86 -15.77
CA ASN A 681 28.39 -3.98 -15.91
C ASN A 681 27.86 -3.89 -17.36
N THR A 682 28.39 -4.72 -18.27
CA THR A 682 28.00 -4.77 -19.69
C THR A 682 28.03 -6.23 -20.13
N TYR A 683 26.87 -6.81 -20.44
CA TYR A 683 26.73 -8.27 -20.45
C TYR A 683 26.92 -8.90 -21.82
N ASP A 684 26.28 -8.35 -22.85
CA ASP A 684 26.31 -8.86 -24.22
C ASP A 684 26.83 -7.83 -25.23
N GLY A 685 27.31 -6.68 -24.74
CA GLY A 685 27.83 -5.57 -25.54
C GLY A 685 26.82 -4.43 -25.76
N LEU A 686 25.52 -4.67 -25.57
CA LEU A 686 24.46 -3.66 -25.62
C LEU A 686 23.74 -3.51 -24.27
N LEU A 687 23.48 -4.62 -23.58
CA LEU A 687 22.85 -4.70 -22.26
C LEU A 687 23.80 -4.21 -21.16
N GLN A 688 23.37 -3.23 -20.39
CA GLN A 688 24.18 -2.58 -19.34
C GLN A 688 23.46 -2.58 -18.01
N THR A 689 24.19 -2.49 -16.90
CA THR A 689 23.58 -2.23 -15.59
C THR A 689 22.98 -0.83 -15.55
N ALA A 690 21.73 -0.71 -15.10
CA ALA A 690 21.01 0.55 -14.97
C ALA A 690 21.33 1.23 -13.62
N PHE A 691 22.50 1.86 -13.50
CA PHE A 691 22.90 2.50 -12.24
C PHE A 691 21.99 3.66 -11.81
N ILE A 692 21.34 4.33 -12.75
CA ILE A 692 20.29 5.31 -12.44
C ILE A 692 19.11 4.66 -11.69
N GLY A 693 18.81 3.40 -12.03
CA GLY A 693 17.67 2.65 -11.51
C GLY A 693 18.01 1.70 -10.37
N VAL A 694 19.09 1.92 -9.63
CA VAL A 694 19.35 1.14 -8.42
C VAL A 694 18.23 1.41 -7.41
N LEU A 695 17.72 0.34 -6.81
CA LEU A 695 16.70 0.36 -5.77
C LEU A 695 17.40 0.18 -4.43
N PHE A 696 17.27 1.16 -3.55
CA PHE A 696 17.84 1.15 -2.21
C PHE A 696 16.75 1.01 -1.17
N GLU A 697 17.03 0.22 -0.14
CA GLU A 697 16.30 0.27 1.12
C GLU A 697 16.58 1.62 1.80
N ALA A 698 15.52 2.32 2.21
CA ALA A 698 15.62 3.74 2.56
C ALA A 698 16.44 3.99 3.83
N GLN A 699 16.39 3.10 4.84
CA GLN A 699 17.17 3.30 6.07
C GLN A 699 18.66 3.08 5.78
N PHE A 700 19.00 2.04 5.01
CA PHE A 700 20.37 1.84 4.53
C PHE A 700 20.90 3.06 3.77
N LEU A 701 20.15 3.56 2.78
CA LEU A 701 20.57 4.73 1.99
C LEU A 701 20.76 5.96 2.88
N LYS A 702 19.79 6.28 3.75
CA LYS A 702 19.82 7.51 4.56
C LYS A 702 20.80 7.45 5.74
N GLN A 703 21.07 6.27 6.31
CA GLN A 703 21.83 6.15 7.56
C GLN A 703 23.23 5.56 7.40
N LYS A 704 23.50 4.80 6.33
CA LYS A 704 24.76 4.07 6.12
C LYS A 704 25.50 4.50 4.86
N LEU A 705 24.82 4.56 3.72
CA LEU A 705 25.44 4.97 2.47
C LEU A 705 25.55 6.50 2.37
N GLY A 706 24.49 7.23 2.72
CA GLY A 706 24.40 8.67 2.54
C GLY A 706 24.11 9.08 1.09
N HIS A 707 24.54 10.29 0.75
CA HIS A 707 24.13 11.03 -0.44
C HIS A 707 25.00 10.73 -1.66
N TRP A 708 24.58 11.20 -2.84
CA TRP A 708 25.48 11.30 -4.00
C TRP A 708 26.50 12.42 -3.75
N ASP A 709 27.73 12.26 -4.23
CA ASP A 709 28.70 13.36 -4.27
C ASP A 709 28.15 14.54 -5.08
N SER A 710 28.32 15.76 -4.56
CA SER A 710 27.77 16.99 -5.14
C SER A 710 28.72 17.49 -6.23
N ILE A 711 28.60 16.90 -7.41
CA ILE A 711 29.43 17.16 -8.60
C ILE A 711 28.54 17.23 -9.84
N ARG A 712 29.04 17.78 -10.95
CA ARG A 712 28.25 17.89 -12.20
C ARG A 712 28.02 16.55 -12.93
N PHE A 713 28.91 15.57 -12.78
CA PHE A 713 28.84 14.30 -13.51
C PHE A 713 29.48 13.13 -12.74
N GLY A 714 29.02 11.90 -12.99
CA GLY A 714 29.73 10.68 -12.59
C GLY A 714 29.52 10.20 -11.14
N ALA A 715 28.75 10.89 -10.31
CA ALA A 715 28.54 10.51 -8.92
C ALA A 715 27.80 9.17 -8.74
N ASP A 716 27.06 8.68 -9.76
CA ASP A 716 26.50 7.31 -9.68
C ASP A 716 27.61 6.26 -9.57
N SER A 717 28.73 6.45 -10.26
CA SER A 717 29.87 5.52 -10.18
C SER A 717 30.56 5.57 -8.82
N GLU A 718 30.65 6.76 -8.23
CA GLU A 718 31.17 6.99 -6.88
C GLU A 718 30.29 6.28 -5.84
N MET A 719 28.97 6.51 -5.91
CA MET A 719 28.02 5.96 -4.94
C MET A 719 27.93 4.44 -5.02
N ILE A 720 27.94 3.87 -6.23
CA ILE A 720 27.94 2.42 -6.43
C ILE A 720 29.23 1.79 -5.94
N ASN A 721 30.37 2.47 -6.07
CA ASN A 721 31.62 1.98 -5.49
C ASN A 721 31.53 1.90 -3.96
N ARG A 722 31.05 2.95 -3.28
CA ARG A 722 30.83 2.91 -1.83
C ARG A 722 29.82 1.83 -1.43
N CYS A 723 28.71 1.73 -2.15
CA CYS A 723 27.68 0.74 -1.90
C CYS A 723 28.23 -0.69 -1.96
N ARG A 724 29.04 -1.01 -2.98
CA ARG A 724 29.70 -2.31 -3.09
C ARG A 724 30.72 -2.58 -1.97
N HIS A 725 31.44 -1.57 -1.50
CA HIS A 725 32.35 -1.73 -0.35
C HIS A 725 31.59 -1.99 0.96
N ILE A 726 30.43 -1.36 1.16
CA ILE A 726 29.63 -1.53 2.38
C ILE A 726 28.86 -2.86 2.38
N LEU A 727 28.28 -3.24 1.24
CA LEU A 727 27.38 -4.40 1.13
C LEU A 727 28.08 -5.69 0.69
N GLY A 728 29.20 -5.61 -0.03
CA GLY A 728 29.83 -6.77 -0.65
C GLY A 728 28.86 -7.53 -1.55
N ASP A 729 28.69 -8.83 -1.27
CA ASP A 729 27.82 -9.75 -2.02
C ASP A 729 26.32 -9.47 -1.85
N GLU A 730 25.94 -8.63 -0.88
CA GLU A 730 24.55 -8.24 -0.68
C GLU A 730 24.06 -7.23 -1.75
N PHE A 731 24.98 -6.57 -2.48
CA PHE A 731 24.59 -5.78 -3.65
C PHE A 731 24.28 -6.71 -4.83
N VAL A 732 22.99 -6.86 -5.14
CA VAL A 732 22.54 -7.80 -6.19
C VAL A 732 22.22 -7.06 -7.49
N VAL A 733 22.65 -7.60 -8.63
CA VAL A 733 22.17 -7.17 -9.95
C VAL A 733 21.29 -8.26 -10.52
N PHE A 734 19.98 -8.01 -10.58
CA PHE A 734 19.02 -8.98 -11.11
C PHE A 734 19.11 -9.04 -12.64
N ASP A 735 18.94 -10.25 -13.19
CA ASP A 735 18.86 -10.47 -14.63
C ASP A 735 17.49 -10.08 -15.19
N GLN A 736 17.18 -8.79 -15.11
CA GLN A 736 15.93 -8.19 -15.57
C GLN A 736 16.25 -6.96 -16.41
N LEU A 737 15.64 -6.85 -17.60
CA LEU A 737 15.65 -5.62 -18.39
C LEU A 737 14.32 -4.91 -18.17
N ALA A 738 14.37 -3.66 -17.72
CA ALA A 738 13.14 -2.88 -17.58
C ALA A 738 13.31 -1.38 -17.82
N MET A 739 14.42 -0.98 -18.45
CA MET A 739 14.65 0.40 -18.89
C MET A 739 15.22 0.42 -20.31
N ILE A 740 14.70 1.34 -21.13
CA ILE A 740 15.32 1.73 -22.39
C ILE A 740 15.65 3.21 -22.26
N CYS A 741 16.94 3.49 -22.18
CA CYS A 741 17.46 4.83 -21.92
C CYS A 741 17.79 5.54 -23.24
N LEU A 742 17.58 6.84 -23.28
CA LEU A 742 17.85 7.63 -24.48
C LEU A 742 19.36 7.74 -24.68
N ASP A 743 19.82 7.54 -25.92
CA ASP A 743 21.19 7.82 -26.34
C ASP A 743 21.18 9.06 -27.25
N SER A 744 21.25 10.23 -26.62
CA SER A 744 21.26 11.54 -27.28
C SER A 744 22.68 12.07 -27.46
N ASP A 745 22.91 12.81 -28.55
CA ASP A 745 24.21 13.45 -28.83
C ASP A 745 24.44 14.66 -27.90
N ASP A 746 23.36 15.30 -27.45
CA ASP A 746 23.38 16.46 -26.56
C ASP A 746 23.41 16.10 -25.07
N GLY A 747 23.32 14.81 -24.73
CA GLY A 747 23.28 14.35 -23.34
C GLY A 747 24.63 14.48 -22.62
N LEU A 748 24.61 14.59 -21.29
CA LEU A 748 25.81 14.64 -20.43
C LEU A 748 26.76 13.45 -20.67
N THR A 749 26.21 12.32 -21.11
CA THR A 749 26.94 11.10 -21.41
C THR A 749 27.70 11.18 -22.74
N ALA A 750 27.20 11.96 -23.71
CA ALA A 750 27.81 12.19 -25.01
C ALA A 750 28.66 13.48 -25.07
N HIS A 751 28.59 14.35 -24.04
CA HIS A 751 29.31 15.62 -24.00
C HIS A 751 30.83 15.46 -24.25
N PRO A 752 31.45 16.23 -25.16
CA PRO A 752 32.85 16.01 -25.56
C PRO A 752 33.86 16.21 -24.41
N VAL A 753 33.57 17.12 -23.47
CA VAL A 753 34.46 17.45 -22.33
C VAL A 753 34.14 16.63 -21.07
N PHE A 754 32.89 16.18 -20.91
CA PHE A 754 32.37 15.63 -19.66
C PHE A 754 31.77 14.23 -19.81
N GLY A 755 31.73 13.70 -21.02
CA GLY A 755 31.06 12.46 -21.36
C GLY A 755 31.97 11.24 -21.32
N VAL A 756 31.40 10.14 -21.79
CA VAL A 756 32.06 8.82 -21.87
C VAL A 756 31.89 8.17 -23.25
N ARG A 757 31.33 8.89 -24.23
CA ARG A 757 31.15 8.36 -25.60
C ARG A 757 32.51 8.31 -26.30
N GLY A 758 32.86 7.14 -26.83
CA GLY A 758 34.17 6.87 -27.47
C GLY A 758 35.30 6.70 -26.45
N ARG A 759 35.70 7.79 -25.77
CA ARG A 759 36.75 7.78 -24.73
C ARG A 759 36.24 8.52 -23.49
N THR A 760 36.40 7.92 -22.31
CA THR A 760 36.15 8.61 -21.03
C THR A 760 36.98 9.88 -20.95
N SER A 761 36.34 11.03 -20.68
CA SER A 761 37.05 12.31 -20.57
C SER A 761 38.10 12.29 -19.47
N ASP A 762 39.16 13.08 -19.63
CA ASP A 762 40.26 13.11 -18.67
C ASP A 762 39.80 13.66 -17.30
N LEU A 763 38.83 14.58 -17.29
CA LEU A 763 38.16 15.04 -16.07
C LEU A 763 37.44 13.90 -15.32
N ARG A 764 36.69 13.03 -16.02
CA ARG A 764 36.03 11.87 -15.39
C ARG A 764 37.02 10.85 -14.87
N LYS A 765 38.14 10.63 -15.58
CA LYS A 765 39.21 9.73 -15.11
C LYS A 765 39.86 10.28 -13.85
N ALA A 766 40.20 11.56 -13.83
CA ALA A 766 40.77 12.22 -12.67
C ALA A 766 39.82 12.15 -11.46
N TYR A 767 38.53 12.47 -11.66
CA TYR A 767 37.51 12.33 -10.62
C TYR A 767 37.42 10.90 -10.07
N LYS A 768 37.39 9.91 -10.97
CA LYS A 768 37.35 8.50 -10.58
C LYS A 768 38.55 8.10 -9.74
N GLN A 769 39.73 8.54 -10.12
CA GLN A 769 40.95 8.27 -9.36
C GLN A 769 40.89 8.88 -7.96
N GLN A 770 40.40 10.13 -7.85
CA GLN A 770 40.30 10.84 -6.57
C GLN A 770 39.34 10.15 -5.60
N PHE A 771 38.12 9.79 -6.03
CA PHE A 771 37.18 9.13 -5.12
C PHE A 771 37.65 7.73 -4.72
N LEU A 772 38.28 6.97 -5.63
CA LEU A 772 38.81 5.64 -5.31
C LEU A 772 39.90 5.72 -4.24
N GLN A 773 40.87 6.63 -4.42
CA GLN A 773 41.93 6.87 -3.43
C GLN A 773 41.35 7.31 -2.08
N HIS A 774 40.33 8.16 -2.10
CA HIS A 774 39.65 8.60 -0.87
C HIS A 774 38.96 7.44 -0.15
N HIS A 775 38.19 6.61 -0.87
CA HIS A 775 37.50 5.46 -0.27
C HIS A 775 38.49 4.42 0.27
N GLU A 776 39.56 4.11 -0.48
CA GLU A 776 40.63 3.22 -0.03
C GLU A 776 41.29 3.75 1.25
N SER A 777 41.54 5.06 1.33
CA SER A 777 42.06 5.71 2.53
C SER A 777 41.11 5.59 3.72
N LEU A 778 39.80 5.81 3.53
CA LEU A 778 38.81 5.66 4.59
C LEU A 778 38.74 4.21 5.10
N LEU A 779 38.71 3.25 4.19
CA LEU A 779 38.70 1.83 4.52
C LEU A 779 39.97 1.39 5.26
N ALA A 780 41.14 1.82 4.81
CA ALA A 780 42.43 1.54 5.47
C ALA A 780 42.49 2.09 6.91
N ASN A 781 41.74 3.18 7.18
CA ASN A 781 41.66 3.81 8.50
C ASN A 781 40.40 3.42 9.28
N ASN A 782 39.65 2.40 8.85
CA ASN A 782 38.41 1.94 9.46
C ASN A 782 37.36 3.06 9.69
N LYS A 783 37.28 4.01 8.74
CA LYS A 783 36.33 5.13 8.75
C LYS A 783 35.10 4.82 7.90
N SER A 784 33.99 5.45 8.24
CA SER A 784 32.72 5.32 7.50
C SER A 784 32.82 5.86 6.07
N LEU A 785 32.21 5.15 5.12
CA LEU A 785 32.00 5.59 3.73
C LEU A 785 30.70 6.41 3.56
N TYR A 786 30.08 6.84 4.66
CA TYR A 786 28.88 7.67 4.62
C TYR A 786 29.18 9.05 3.98
N MET A 787 28.38 9.43 2.98
CA MET A 787 28.48 10.74 2.32
C MET A 787 27.45 11.73 2.91
N PRO A 788 27.87 12.81 3.61
CA PRO A 788 26.94 13.81 4.10
C PRO A 788 26.48 14.77 2.99
N PHE A 789 25.36 15.45 3.22
CA PHE A 789 24.89 16.55 2.39
C PHE A 789 24.32 17.67 3.27
N PRO A 790 24.65 18.95 2.99
CA PRO A 790 25.67 19.39 2.05
C PRO A 790 27.06 19.08 2.63
N HIS A 791 28.01 18.65 1.80
CA HIS A 791 29.40 18.47 2.22
C HIS A 791 30.23 19.68 1.77
N PHE A 792 30.36 20.65 2.67
CA PHE A 792 31.25 21.79 2.50
C PHE A 792 32.08 22.01 3.78
N PRO A 793 33.44 22.04 3.70
CA PRO A 793 34.26 21.87 2.49
C PRO A 793 34.15 20.47 1.88
N ARG A 794 34.56 20.30 0.60
CA ARG A 794 34.50 19.01 -0.11
C ARG A 794 35.32 17.94 0.61
N VAL A 795 34.82 16.70 0.57
CA VAL A 795 35.45 15.53 1.20
C VAL A 795 36.74 15.06 0.51
N PHE A 796 36.87 15.29 -0.80
CA PHE A 796 38.07 15.03 -1.60
C PHE A 796 38.15 16.00 -2.80
N PRO A 797 39.37 16.26 -3.33
CA PRO A 797 39.57 17.25 -4.39
C PRO A 797 39.01 16.76 -5.74
N VAL A 798 38.50 17.70 -6.52
CA VAL A 798 38.03 17.48 -7.91
C VAL A 798 38.47 18.66 -8.78
N GLY A 799 38.62 18.45 -10.09
CA GLY A 799 39.02 19.51 -11.01
C GLY A 799 37.97 20.63 -11.12
N GLU A 800 38.41 21.87 -11.37
CA GLU A 800 37.53 23.06 -11.40
C GLU A 800 36.32 22.91 -12.32
N GLY A 801 36.48 22.30 -13.50
CA GLY A 801 35.37 22.08 -14.45
C GLY A 801 34.31 21.06 -14.00
N ALA A 802 34.54 20.33 -12.91
CA ALA A 802 33.59 19.37 -12.34
C ALA A 802 32.97 19.86 -11.01
N ALA A 803 33.68 20.75 -10.30
CA ALA A 803 33.29 21.25 -8.99
C ALA A 803 32.02 22.13 -9.05
N LEU A 804 31.27 22.12 -7.95
CA LEU A 804 30.22 23.10 -7.67
C LEU A 804 30.75 24.13 -6.68
N THR A 805 30.30 25.38 -6.78
CA THR A 805 30.70 26.41 -5.82
C THR A 805 29.94 26.24 -4.51
N GLY A 806 30.50 26.75 -3.40
CA GLY A 806 29.77 26.78 -2.12
C GLY A 806 28.43 27.54 -2.23
N SER A 807 28.36 28.54 -3.11
CA SER A 807 27.11 29.27 -3.37
C SER A 807 26.05 28.41 -4.07
N ASP A 808 26.44 27.51 -4.97
CA ASP A 808 25.52 26.60 -5.65
C ASP A 808 24.95 25.57 -4.67
N LEU A 809 25.79 25.04 -3.78
CA LEU A 809 25.37 24.08 -2.77
C LEU A 809 24.48 24.70 -1.70
N ASN A 810 24.79 25.92 -1.25
CA ASN A 810 23.93 26.64 -0.31
C ASN A 810 22.57 26.94 -0.94
N ALA A 811 22.53 27.41 -2.19
CA ALA A 811 21.27 27.67 -2.90
C ALA A 811 20.42 26.40 -3.10
N ALA A 812 21.06 25.25 -3.32
CA ALA A 812 20.38 23.96 -3.38
C ALA A 812 19.91 23.47 -2.00
N TYR A 813 20.71 23.67 -0.96
CA TYR A 813 20.34 23.30 0.40
C TYR A 813 19.20 24.18 0.95
N GLU A 814 19.11 25.43 0.49
CA GLU A 814 17.95 26.28 0.71
C GLU A 814 16.67 25.67 0.12
N VAL A 815 16.71 24.88 -0.95
CA VAL A 815 15.48 24.20 -1.45
C VAL A 815 14.95 23.19 -0.42
N ILE A 816 15.84 22.59 0.38
CA ILE A 816 15.46 21.64 1.43
C ILE A 816 15.07 22.36 2.73
N THR A 817 15.71 23.49 3.03
CA THR A 817 15.60 24.15 4.34
C THR A 817 14.73 25.40 4.33
N ALA A 818 14.71 26.14 3.24
CA ALA A 818 13.93 27.34 3.07
C ALA A 818 12.52 26.94 2.62
N ARG A 819 11.61 26.96 3.59
CA ARG A 819 10.18 26.91 3.29
C ARG A 819 9.73 28.30 2.88
N ARG A 820 8.86 28.39 1.88
CA ARG A 820 8.28 29.65 1.43
C ARG A 820 7.14 30.04 2.36
N ASP A 821 7.27 31.17 3.03
CA ASP A 821 6.17 31.74 3.79
C ASP A 821 5.10 32.32 2.85
N LEU A 822 3.84 32.05 3.16
CA LEU A 822 2.68 32.63 2.52
C LEU A 822 2.16 33.75 3.43
N ARG A 823 2.63 34.97 3.19
CA ARG A 823 2.29 36.13 4.03
C ARG A 823 1.35 37.10 3.33
N ASN A 824 0.69 37.93 4.14
CA ASN A 824 -0.23 38.96 3.68
C ASN A 824 -1.34 38.39 2.78
N LEU A 825 -1.91 37.24 3.13
CA LEU A 825 -3.09 36.72 2.44
C LEU A 825 -4.35 37.35 3.02
N ASP A 826 -5.32 37.68 2.17
CA ASP A 826 -6.65 38.07 2.65
C ASP A 826 -7.49 36.81 2.92
N VAL A 827 -7.38 35.79 2.05
CA VAL A 827 -8.05 34.49 2.22
C VAL A 827 -7.11 33.34 1.90
N CYS A 828 -7.02 32.36 2.79
CA CYS A 828 -6.35 31.08 2.58
C CYS A 828 -7.35 29.95 2.73
N ILE A 829 -7.49 29.09 1.72
CA ILE A 829 -8.37 27.93 1.75
C ILE A 829 -7.54 26.66 1.80
N ILE A 830 -7.76 25.80 2.81
CA ILE A 830 -7.12 24.49 2.92
C ILE A 830 -8.15 23.41 2.60
N THR A 831 -7.92 22.62 1.56
CA THR A 831 -8.86 21.56 1.16
C THR A 831 -8.23 20.44 0.33
N ASP A 832 -8.92 19.32 0.16
CA ASP A 832 -8.51 18.24 -0.72
C ASP A 832 -9.05 18.51 -2.15
N LEU A 833 -8.16 18.97 -3.05
CA LEU A 833 -8.49 19.31 -4.44
C LEU A 833 -8.96 18.11 -5.28
N ARG A 834 -8.87 16.89 -4.75
CA ARG A 834 -9.35 15.66 -5.39
C ARG A 834 -10.82 15.38 -5.10
N PHE A 835 -11.47 16.17 -4.23
CA PHE A 835 -12.91 16.04 -4.02
C PHE A 835 -13.68 16.48 -5.29
N PRO A 836 -14.55 15.60 -5.83
CA PRO A 836 -15.24 15.90 -7.07
C PRO A 836 -16.54 16.70 -6.87
N GLY A 837 -17.11 17.21 -7.97
CA GLY A 837 -18.50 17.66 -8.03
C GLY A 837 -18.77 18.96 -7.27
N GLY A 838 -19.75 18.93 -6.36
CA GLY A 838 -20.24 20.12 -5.65
C GLY A 838 -19.18 20.79 -4.77
N ASN A 839 -18.31 20.01 -4.12
CA ASN A 839 -17.24 20.54 -3.28
C ASN A 839 -16.28 21.44 -4.07
N ALA A 840 -15.78 20.95 -5.21
CA ALA A 840 -14.90 21.73 -6.08
C ALA A 840 -15.62 22.97 -6.62
N SER A 841 -16.90 22.86 -6.98
CA SER A 841 -17.68 23.98 -7.52
C SER A 841 -17.87 25.10 -6.50
N SER A 842 -18.26 24.77 -5.26
CA SER A 842 -18.44 25.76 -4.21
C SER A 842 -17.13 26.44 -3.80
N THR A 843 -16.02 25.71 -3.74
CA THR A 843 -14.69 26.33 -3.50
C THR A 843 -14.33 27.29 -4.62
N LEU A 844 -14.60 26.92 -5.87
CA LEU A 844 -14.32 27.76 -7.03
C LEU A 844 -15.20 29.01 -7.09
N ASP A 845 -16.49 28.90 -6.77
CA ASP A 845 -17.40 30.04 -6.72
C ASP A 845 -16.92 31.08 -5.68
N GLU A 846 -16.44 30.62 -4.50
CA GLU A 846 -15.84 31.48 -3.45
C GLU A 846 -14.54 32.14 -3.90
N VAL A 847 -13.65 31.37 -4.51
CA VAL A 847 -12.35 31.87 -4.98
C VAL A 847 -12.56 32.91 -6.08
N ASP A 848 -13.40 32.63 -7.07
CA ASP A 848 -13.72 33.56 -8.15
C ASP A 848 -14.28 34.87 -7.59
N SER A 849 -15.18 34.78 -6.61
CA SER A 849 -15.77 35.97 -5.97
C SER A 849 -14.71 36.79 -5.24
N CYS A 850 -13.84 36.15 -4.45
CA CYS A 850 -12.73 36.82 -3.78
C CYS A 850 -11.76 37.48 -4.77
N VAL A 851 -11.41 36.81 -5.86
CA VAL A 851 -10.52 37.34 -6.90
C VAL A 851 -11.17 38.51 -7.64
N LYS A 852 -12.46 38.43 -7.99
CA LYS A 852 -13.23 39.53 -8.59
C LYS A 852 -13.29 40.76 -7.66
N ALA A 853 -13.27 40.54 -6.34
CA ALA A 853 -13.20 41.59 -5.32
C ALA A 853 -11.76 42.09 -5.02
N GLY A 854 -10.75 41.61 -5.76
CA GLY A 854 -9.36 42.06 -5.60
C GLY A 854 -8.62 41.48 -4.40
N LEU A 855 -9.15 40.45 -3.74
CA LEU A 855 -8.54 39.84 -2.57
C LEU A 855 -7.37 38.92 -2.94
N ARG A 856 -6.34 38.88 -2.10
CA ARG A 856 -5.20 37.97 -2.27
C ARG A 856 -5.55 36.58 -1.72
N VAL A 857 -5.77 35.64 -2.64
CA VAL A 857 -6.22 34.28 -2.32
C VAL A 857 -5.14 33.24 -2.58
N ARG A 858 -5.03 32.24 -1.70
CA ARG A 858 -4.31 30.98 -1.95
C ARG A 858 -5.13 29.77 -1.55
N ILE A 859 -4.96 28.67 -2.27
CA ILE A 859 -5.59 27.39 -1.96
C ILE A 859 -4.52 26.34 -1.74
N ILE A 860 -4.48 25.74 -0.56
CA ILE A 860 -3.50 24.70 -0.22
C ILE A 860 -4.16 23.34 -0.35
N HIS A 861 -3.55 22.48 -1.16
CA HIS A 861 -3.93 21.09 -1.24
C HIS A 861 -3.56 20.36 0.06
N SER A 862 -4.57 19.88 0.78
CA SER A 862 -4.40 19.01 1.95
C SER A 862 -5.07 17.65 1.72
N PRO A 863 -4.33 16.67 1.20
CA PRO A 863 -4.88 15.38 0.82
C PRO A 863 -5.33 14.53 2.01
N SER A 864 -6.63 14.19 2.06
CA SER A 864 -7.21 13.21 2.97
C SER A 864 -6.95 11.76 2.50
N SER A 865 -7.03 10.78 3.41
CA SER A 865 -6.83 9.37 3.06
C SER A 865 -7.89 8.82 2.09
N VAL A 866 -9.11 9.36 2.12
CA VAL A 866 -10.25 8.79 1.35
C VAL A 866 -10.23 9.14 -0.14
N SER A 867 -9.45 10.15 -0.52
CA SER A 867 -9.23 10.52 -1.92
C SER A 867 -7.88 10.04 -2.44
N GLU A 868 -7.20 9.14 -1.72
CA GLU A 868 -5.92 8.58 -2.13
C GLU A 868 -6.01 7.90 -3.51
N GLY A 869 -5.06 8.23 -4.38
CA GLY A 869 -5.01 7.75 -5.76
C GLY A 869 -6.02 8.39 -6.72
N LYS A 870 -6.82 9.36 -6.30
CA LYS A 870 -7.67 10.15 -7.21
C LYS A 870 -6.90 11.35 -7.77
N PRO A 871 -7.13 11.74 -9.04
CA PRO A 871 -6.54 12.96 -9.59
C PRO A 871 -7.16 14.20 -8.95
N ILE A 872 -6.46 15.33 -9.02
CA ILE A 872 -7.05 16.64 -8.70
C ILE A 872 -8.17 16.90 -9.71
N SER A 873 -9.26 17.55 -9.27
CA SER A 873 -10.34 17.87 -10.19
C SER A 873 -9.87 18.86 -11.25
N ASP A 874 -10.09 18.54 -12.53
CA ASP A 874 -9.76 19.40 -13.67
C ASP A 874 -10.36 20.81 -13.58
N ARG A 875 -11.42 21.00 -12.78
CA ARG A 875 -12.04 22.31 -12.53
C ARG A 875 -11.07 23.32 -11.92
N TYR A 876 -10.06 22.85 -11.18
CA TYR A 876 -9.05 23.71 -10.57
C TYR A 876 -7.98 24.20 -11.57
N HIS A 877 -7.90 23.62 -12.77
CA HIS A 877 -6.89 24.02 -13.77
C HIS A 877 -6.98 25.51 -14.14
N ARG A 878 -8.19 26.08 -14.15
CA ARG A 878 -8.40 27.51 -14.48
C ARG A 878 -7.83 28.48 -13.45
N ILE A 879 -7.53 28.01 -12.24
CA ILE A 879 -6.93 28.81 -11.16
C ILE A 879 -5.61 28.20 -10.66
N ALA A 880 -4.89 27.47 -11.53
CA ALA A 880 -3.68 26.74 -11.16
C ALA A 880 -2.62 27.62 -10.47
N ASP A 881 -2.54 28.91 -10.82
CA ASP A 881 -1.58 29.86 -10.22
C ASP A 881 -1.92 30.26 -8.77
N LEU A 882 -3.12 29.93 -8.29
CA LEU A 882 -3.53 30.15 -6.89
C LEU A 882 -3.32 28.91 -6.01
N LEU A 883 -2.94 27.76 -6.61
CA LEU A 883 -2.86 26.48 -5.93
C LEU A 883 -1.47 26.22 -5.36
N GLU A 884 -1.45 25.70 -4.14
CA GLU A 884 -0.26 25.23 -3.45
C GLU A 884 -0.38 23.72 -3.28
N LEU A 885 0.27 22.98 -4.19
CA LEU A 885 0.15 21.52 -4.27
C LEU A 885 1.07 20.79 -3.31
N GLN A 886 2.18 21.42 -2.88
CA GLN A 886 3.21 20.81 -2.06
C GLN A 886 3.28 21.48 -0.67
N GLN A 887 2.70 20.82 0.33
CA GLN A 887 2.69 21.35 1.71
C GLN A 887 4.09 21.41 2.35
N CYS A 888 5.00 20.55 1.93
CA CYS A 888 6.37 20.50 2.46
C CYS A 888 7.15 21.79 2.18
N ASP A 889 6.85 22.48 1.08
CA ASP A 889 7.46 23.75 0.68
C ASP A 889 6.92 24.95 1.45
N ILE A 890 5.84 24.79 2.23
CA ILE A 890 5.16 25.90 2.89
C ILE A 890 5.73 26.10 4.30
N GLY A 891 6.21 27.32 4.55
CA GLY A 891 6.76 27.78 5.82
C GLY A 891 5.64 28.20 6.76
N GLN A 892 5.64 29.47 7.12
CA GLN A 892 4.54 30.13 7.82
C GLN A 892 3.44 30.55 6.85
N ILE A 893 2.19 30.48 7.31
CA ILE A 893 1.00 30.98 6.60
C ILE A 893 0.41 32.09 7.45
N GLU A 894 0.40 33.32 6.94
CA GLU A 894 -0.23 34.47 7.57
C GLU A 894 -1.40 34.94 6.69
N THR A 895 -2.62 34.84 7.20
CA THR A 895 -3.84 35.18 6.47
C THR A 895 -4.83 35.95 7.35
N LYS A 896 -5.65 36.83 6.77
CA LYS A 896 -6.77 37.40 7.52
C LYS A 896 -7.84 36.33 7.77
N LEU A 897 -8.32 35.69 6.71
CA LEU A 897 -9.28 34.58 6.81
C LEU A 897 -8.64 33.25 6.42
N LEU A 898 -8.73 32.26 7.30
CA LEU A 898 -8.45 30.87 7.00
C LEU A 898 -9.78 30.10 6.86
N ILE A 899 -9.95 29.37 5.77
CA ILE A 899 -11.08 28.44 5.58
C ILE A 899 -10.51 27.03 5.44
N VAL A 900 -10.71 26.18 6.44
CA VAL A 900 -10.38 24.75 6.35
C VAL A 900 -11.65 24.01 5.97
N ARG A 901 -11.68 23.48 4.75
CA ARG A 901 -12.88 22.90 4.17
C ARG A 901 -12.85 21.39 4.23
N HIS A 902 -13.96 20.83 4.70
CA HIS A 902 -14.30 19.41 4.77
C HIS A 902 -13.76 18.69 6.01
N PRO A 903 -14.61 17.97 6.76
CA PRO A 903 -14.23 17.34 8.03
C PRO A 903 -13.06 16.38 7.89
N ARG A 904 -13.02 15.55 6.83
CA ARG A 904 -11.88 14.64 6.56
C ARG A 904 -10.55 15.33 6.28
N VAL A 905 -10.54 16.59 5.87
CA VAL A 905 -9.30 17.37 5.76
C VAL A 905 -8.87 17.79 7.15
N ILE A 906 -9.81 18.31 7.95
CA ILE A 906 -9.56 18.73 9.34
C ILE A 906 -9.04 17.56 10.18
N CYS A 907 -9.61 16.35 10.05
CA CYS A 907 -9.15 15.16 10.78
C CYS A 907 -7.79 14.61 10.28
N SER A 908 -7.25 15.11 9.16
CA SER A 908 -6.06 14.50 8.55
C SER A 908 -4.76 14.92 9.23
N GLU A 909 -3.81 13.99 9.27
CA GLU A 909 -2.45 14.23 9.75
C GLU A 909 -1.73 15.33 8.95
N ARG A 910 -1.98 15.39 7.64
CA ARG A 910 -1.42 16.42 6.76
C ARG A 910 -1.89 17.83 7.14
N PHE A 911 -3.17 17.98 7.47
CA PHE A 911 -3.66 19.25 8.00
C PHE A 911 -3.04 19.56 9.36
N ARG A 912 -2.95 18.59 10.28
CA ARG A 912 -2.36 18.76 11.61
C ARG A 912 -0.95 19.37 11.53
N LEU A 913 -0.08 18.80 10.70
CA LEU A 913 1.30 19.26 10.51
C LEU A 913 1.40 20.64 9.84
N LEU A 914 0.40 21.01 9.04
CA LEU A 914 0.33 22.32 8.39
C LEU A 914 -0.22 23.38 9.35
N ALA A 915 -1.22 23.03 10.15
CA ALA A 915 -1.93 23.93 11.07
C ALA A 915 -1.00 24.59 12.10
N GLU A 916 0.05 23.88 12.55
CA GLU A 916 1.09 24.41 13.46
C GLU A 916 1.85 25.62 12.87
N ARG A 917 1.72 25.87 11.57
CA ARG A 917 2.40 26.96 10.85
C ARG A 917 1.44 28.04 10.38
N VAL A 918 0.19 28.00 10.80
CA VAL A 918 -0.84 28.94 10.38
C VAL A 918 -1.11 29.95 11.48
N THR A 919 -0.95 31.22 11.12
CA THR A 919 -1.45 32.37 11.87
C THR A 919 -2.58 33.02 11.08
N ALA A 920 -3.75 33.16 11.71
CA ALA A 920 -4.92 33.77 11.07
C ALA A 920 -5.57 34.83 11.96
N GLN A 921 -6.24 35.82 11.38
CA GLN A 921 -7.15 36.68 12.16
C GLN A 921 -8.41 35.88 12.52
N HIS A 922 -8.97 35.17 11.55
CA HIS A 922 -10.16 34.33 11.70
C HIS A 922 -9.91 32.94 11.10
N ALA A 923 -10.18 31.87 11.85
CA ALA A 923 -10.16 30.50 11.37
C ALA A 923 -11.57 29.89 11.32
N VAL A 924 -11.98 29.49 10.11
CA VAL A 924 -13.29 28.90 9.79
C VAL A 924 -13.10 27.43 9.47
N TYR A 925 -13.69 26.55 10.29
CA TYR A 925 -13.70 25.11 10.06
C TYR A 925 -15.04 24.68 9.49
N LEU A 926 -15.09 24.44 8.17
CA LEU A 926 -16.34 24.19 7.46
C LEU A 926 -16.70 22.69 7.43
N ILE A 927 -17.82 22.35 8.06
CA ILE A 927 -18.38 20.99 8.08
C ILE A 927 -19.48 20.89 7.03
N ASN A 928 -19.12 20.33 5.88
CA ASN A 928 -19.96 20.25 4.68
C ASN A 928 -20.54 18.86 4.39
N ASN A 929 -20.36 17.92 5.31
CA ASN A 929 -20.78 16.54 5.19
C ASN A 929 -21.33 16.06 6.55
N SER A 930 -22.33 15.18 6.51
CA SER A 930 -22.89 14.53 7.70
C SER A 930 -21.84 13.72 8.44
N ILE A 931 -21.96 13.61 9.77
CA ILE A 931 -21.10 12.72 10.58
C ILE A 931 -21.34 11.26 10.18
N PHE A 932 -22.57 10.92 9.78
CA PHE A 932 -22.99 9.54 9.56
C PHE A 932 -23.30 9.24 8.09
N ASN A 933 -22.96 8.03 7.63
CA ASN A 933 -23.43 7.53 6.34
C ASN A 933 -24.89 7.04 6.43
N GLY A 934 -25.45 6.57 5.31
CA GLY A 934 -26.80 5.99 5.25
C GLY A 934 -26.96 4.64 5.97
N SER A 935 -25.93 4.16 6.66
CA SER A 935 -25.92 2.98 7.54
C SER A 935 -25.64 3.38 8.99
N GLU A 936 -25.71 4.68 9.31
CA GLU A 936 -25.45 5.25 10.64
C GLU A 936 -24.01 5.06 11.15
N GLU A 937 -23.06 4.69 10.28
CA GLU A 937 -21.65 4.62 10.64
C GLU A 937 -20.99 5.99 10.50
N ALA A 938 -20.15 6.36 11.47
CA ALA A 938 -19.39 7.61 11.44
C ALA A 938 -18.39 7.62 10.27
N ILE A 939 -18.44 8.64 9.41
CA ILE A 939 -17.59 8.76 8.22
C ILE A 939 -16.29 9.55 8.45
N TYR A 940 -16.16 10.18 9.63
CA TYR A 940 -14.95 10.83 10.14
C TYR A 940 -15.00 10.87 11.67
N ASP A 941 -13.83 11.01 12.29
CA ASP A 941 -13.67 11.07 13.74
C ASP A 941 -13.85 12.51 14.26
N VAL A 942 -14.89 12.73 15.06
CA VAL A 942 -15.22 14.03 15.66
C VAL A 942 -14.20 14.44 16.71
N GLU A 943 -13.55 13.50 17.40
CA GLU A 943 -12.52 13.80 18.38
C GLU A 943 -11.27 14.37 17.70
N SER A 944 -10.80 13.71 16.64
CA SER A 944 -9.71 14.23 15.80
C SER A 944 -10.07 15.58 15.17
N LEU A 945 -11.33 15.79 14.79
CA LEU A 945 -11.79 17.08 14.30
C LEU A 945 -11.62 18.16 15.38
N ASN A 946 -12.15 17.92 16.57
CA ASN A 946 -12.06 18.87 17.69
C ASN A 946 -10.61 19.18 18.04
N ARG A 947 -9.77 18.14 18.22
CA ARG A 947 -8.34 18.27 18.53
C ARG A 947 -7.57 19.09 17.49
N ASN A 948 -7.88 18.94 16.21
CA ASN A 948 -7.14 19.64 15.16
C ASN A 948 -7.61 21.10 14.96
N THR A 949 -8.82 21.46 15.40
CA THR A 949 -9.35 22.83 15.27
C THR A 949 -8.68 23.85 16.19
N VAL A 950 -8.01 23.40 17.26
CA VAL A 950 -7.33 24.27 18.23
C VAL A 950 -5.85 24.52 17.91
N ILE A 951 -5.31 23.91 16.86
CA ILE A 951 -3.87 23.98 16.54
C ILE A 951 -3.50 25.30 15.86
N VAL A 952 -4.41 25.83 15.02
CA VAL A 952 -4.18 27.08 14.31
C VAL A 952 -4.13 28.24 15.31
N SER A 953 -3.09 29.06 15.22
CA SER A 953 -3.00 30.32 15.97
C SER A 953 -3.93 31.34 15.32
N ALA A 954 -5.10 31.58 15.91
CA ALA A 954 -6.03 32.58 15.40
C ALA A 954 -6.63 33.46 16.50
N GLU A 955 -6.92 34.73 16.18
CA GLU A 955 -7.61 35.66 17.10
C GLU A 955 -9.04 35.19 17.38
N SER A 956 -9.67 34.54 16.39
CA SER A 956 -10.92 33.82 16.59
C SER A 956 -11.00 32.57 15.73
N SER A 957 -11.64 31.53 16.26
CA SER A 957 -11.81 30.23 15.62
C SER A 957 -13.21 29.72 15.88
N ALA A 958 -13.88 29.22 14.84
CA ALA A 958 -15.19 28.58 14.99
C ALA A 958 -15.45 27.48 13.96
N ILE A 959 -16.26 26.51 14.37
CA ILE A 959 -16.82 25.49 13.50
C ILE A 959 -18.09 26.03 12.86
N TYR A 960 -18.16 25.96 11.54
CA TYR A 960 -19.31 26.38 10.76
C TYR A 960 -19.97 25.16 10.11
N PRO A 961 -21.21 24.82 10.49
CA PRO A 961 -22.03 23.90 9.73
C PRO A 961 -22.37 24.49 8.36
N LEU A 962 -22.49 23.65 7.34
CA LEU A 962 -22.96 24.08 6.02
C LEU A 962 -24.44 24.47 6.00
N GLY A 963 -25.22 23.93 6.94
CA GLY A 963 -26.66 24.16 7.06
C GLY A 963 -27.27 23.55 8.35
N PRO A 964 -28.59 23.74 8.56
CA PRO A 964 -29.26 23.44 9.83
C PRO A 964 -29.22 21.96 10.21
N ARG A 965 -29.18 21.08 9.21
CA ARG A 965 -29.04 19.64 9.42
C ARG A 965 -27.71 19.29 10.07
N ILE A 966 -26.60 19.74 9.47
CA ILE A 966 -25.26 19.48 10.01
C ILE A 966 -25.11 20.11 11.40
N ARG A 967 -25.73 21.28 11.62
CA ARG A 967 -25.78 21.92 12.93
C ARG A 967 -26.38 21.01 14.00
N ARG A 968 -27.53 20.38 13.74
CA ARG A 968 -28.16 19.45 14.70
C ARG A 968 -27.26 18.25 15.00
N GLU A 969 -26.63 17.68 13.99
CA GLU A 969 -25.71 16.55 14.19
C GLU A 969 -24.49 16.94 15.04
N LEU A 970 -24.01 18.18 14.92
CA LEU A 970 -22.90 18.70 15.71
C LEU A 970 -23.33 19.17 17.12
N ALA A 971 -24.60 19.49 17.33
CA ALA A 971 -25.09 20.06 18.59
C ALA A 971 -24.95 19.09 19.79
N ASP A 972 -24.88 17.78 19.51
CA ASP A 972 -24.71 16.74 20.53
C ASP A 972 -23.24 16.59 21.00
N PHE A 973 -22.30 17.36 20.43
CA PHE A 973 -20.88 17.27 20.72
C PHE A 973 -20.33 18.55 21.35
N GLU A 974 -19.43 18.39 22.32
CA GLU A 974 -18.68 19.50 22.90
C GLU A 974 -17.39 19.76 22.09
N PHE A 975 -17.22 21.01 21.64
CA PHE A 975 -16.05 21.45 20.90
C PHE A 975 -15.23 22.47 21.70
N SER A 976 -13.91 22.41 21.53
CA SER A 976 -12.96 23.35 22.13
C SER A 976 -12.97 24.72 21.44
N VAL A 977 -13.41 24.77 20.18
CA VAL A 977 -13.74 26.02 19.47
C VAL A 977 -15.25 26.16 19.37
N ALA A 978 -15.74 27.39 19.35
CA ALA A 978 -17.19 27.64 19.32
C ALA A 978 -17.85 27.08 18.05
N LEU A 979 -19.04 26.49 18.20
CA LEU A 979 -19.95 26.26 17.08
C LEU A 979 -20.61 27.59 16.71
N ALA A 980 -20.39 28.08 15.49
CA ALA A 980 -20.86 29.40 15.09
C ALA A 980 -22.40 29.49 15.07
N ASP A 981 -22.98 30.62 15.48
CA ASP A 981 -24.44 30.83 15.50
C ASP A 981 -25.10 30.78 14.11
N ASN A 982 -24.33 31.11 13.07
CA ASN A 982 -24.80 31.13 11.68
C ASN A 982 -24.20 29.98 10.87
N ASP A 983 -24.94 29.50 9.88
CA ASP A 983 -24.46 28.50 8.92
C ASP A 983 -23.61 29.14 7.82
N TRP A 984 -22.63 28.38 7.33
CA TRP A 984 -21.80 28.77 6.20
C TRP A 984 -22.31 28.11 4.92
N HIS A 985 -23.36 28.69 4.36
CA HIS A 985 -23.97 28.17 3.15
C HIS A 985 -23.00 28.20 1.94
N PRO A 986 -23.13 27.23 1.00
CA PRO A 986 -22.36 27.27 -0.23
C PRO A 986 -22.66 28.53 -1.03
N LEU A 987 -21.63 29.05 -1.69
CA LEU A 987 -21.76 30.14 -2.65
C LEU A 987 -22.13 29.62 -4.05
N PHE A 988 -22.92 30.41 -4.75
CA PHE A 988 -23.29 30.22 -6.15
C PHE A 988 -23.11 31.54 -6.91
N ASP A 989 -22.58 31.47 -8.13
CA ASP A 989 -22.62 32.60 -9.05
C ASP A 989 -24.01 32.64 -9.72
N ALA A 990 -24.90 33.47 -9.17
CA ALA A 990 -26.25 33.62 -9.68
C ALA A 990 -26.32 34.05 -11.15
N SER A 991 -25.32 34.78 -11.63
CA SER A 991 -25.28 35.26 -13.03
C SER A 991 -25.17 34.13 -14.04
N TYR A 992 -24.72 32.94 -13.60
CA TYR A 992 -24.66 31.74 -14.43
C TYR A 992 -26.04 31.11 -14.70
N TYR A 993 -27.05 31.40 -13.87
CA TYR A 993 -28.39 30.81 -13.98
C TYR A 993 -29.40 31.86 -14.45
N ALA A 994 -29.76 31.79 -15.74
CA ALA A 994 -30.80 32.63 -16.30
C ALA A 994 -32.16 32.37 -15.63
N ASP A 995 -32.99 33.40 -15.53
CA ASP A 995 -34.40 33.22 -15.17
C ASP A 995 -35.13 32.61 -16.36
N VAL A 996 -35.49 31.34 -16.23
CA VAL A 996 -36.25 30.57 -17.21
C VAL A 996 -37.65 30.25 -16.68
N SER A 997 -38.12 31.01 -15.69
CA SER A 997 -39.47 30.87 -15.17
C SER A 997 -40.50 31.04 -16.30
N LYS A 998 -41.26 29.98 -16.54
CA LYS A 998 -42.30 29.97 -17.56
C LYS A 998 -43.55 30.65 -17.03
N GLU A 999 -44.23 31.45 -17.83
CA GLU A 999 -45.52 32.04 -17.45
C GLU A 999 -46.64 30.98 -17.37
N SER A 1000 -46.55 29.88 -18.13
CA SER A 1000 -47.52 28.78 -18.09
C SER A 1000 -46.83 27.41 -18.20
N VAL A 1001 -47.48 26.39 -17.63
CA VAL A 1001 -47.03 25.00 -17.68
C VAL A 1001 -47.58 24.33 -18.94
N ALA A 1002 -46.77 23.53 -19.62
CA ALA A 1002 -47.20 22.78 -20.80
C ALA A 1002 -48.42 21.86 -20.53
N VAL A 1003 -49.18 21.56 -21.59
CA VAL A 1003 -50.35 20.65 -21.51
C VAL A 1003 -49.94 19.28 -20.95
N ILE A 1004 -48.82 18.73 -21.44
CA ILE A 1004 -48.11 17.58 -20.87
C ILE A 1004 -46.83 18.12 -20.22
N PRO A 1005 -46.78 18.25 -18.88
CA PRO A 1005 -45.65 18.84 -18.18
C PRO A 1005 -44.39 17.98 -18.33
N THR A 1006 -43.25 18.64 -18.45
CA THR A 1006 -41.94 18.00 -18.41
C THR A 1006 -41.40 18.09 -16.99
N ILE A 1007 -41.25 16.94 -16.32
CA ILE A 1007 -40.58 16.83 -15.03
C ILE A 1007 -39.16 16.33 -15.23
N GLY A 1008 -38.23 16.74 -14.38
CA GLY A 1008 -36.87 16.24 -14.54
C GLY A 1008 -35.93 16.48 -13.38
N ARG A 1009 -34.75 15.87 -13.51
CA ARG A 1009 -33.63 15.99 -12.58
C ARG A 1009 -32.31 16.03 -13.33
N HIS A 1010 -31.29 16.57 -12.68
CA HIS A 1010 -29.92 16.36 -13.11
C HIS A 1010 -29.02 15.95 -11.95
N GLY A 1011 -27.95 15.22 -12.25
CA GLY A 1011 -27.01 14.69 -11.26
C GLY A 1011 -26.43 13.35 -11.69
N ARG A 1012 -25.32 12.93 -11.07
CA ARG A 1012 -24.65 11.67 -11.42
C ARG A 1012 -25.57 10.47 -11.25
N ASP A 1013 -25.46 9.53 -12.17
CA ASP A 1013 -26.10 8.23 -12.07
C ASP A 1013 -25.37 7.34 -11.05
N HIS A 1014 -25.90 7.31 -9.83
CA HIS A 1014 -25.37 6.54 -8.71
C HIS A 1014 -26.54 6.05 -7.86
N LYS A 1015 -26.42 4.84 -7.28
CA LYS A 1015 -27.49 4.21 -6.49
C LYS A 1015 -28.07 5.14 -5.41
N ASP A 1016 -27.22 5.86 -4.68
CA ASP A 1016 -27.68 6.74 -3.59
C ASP A 1016 -28.47 7.96 -4.09
N LYS A 1017 -28.35 8.28 -5.38
CA LYS A 1017 -29.05 9.40 -6.02
C LYS A 1017 -30.42 8.99 -6.55
N TRP A 1018 -30.83 7.74 -6.44
CA TRP A 1018 -32.12 7.24 -6.92
C TRP A 1018 -32.92 6.60 -5.78
N PRO A 1019 -34.26 6.61 -5.83
CA PRO A 1019 -35.09 5.79 -4.94
C PRO A 1019 -34.68 4.32 -5.02
N THR A 1020 -34.71 3.63 -3.87
CA THR A 1020 -34.16 2.26 -3.79
C THR A 1020 -35.10 1.18 -4.30
N THR A 1021 -36.38 1.50 -4.54
CA THR A 1021 -37.38 0.54 -5.00
C THR A 1021 -38.06 0.99 -6.30
N ARG A 1022 -38.40 0.01 -7.14
CA ARG A 1022 -39.12 0.21 -8.40
C ARG A 1022 -40.43 0.95 -8.20
N ASP A 1023 -41.22 0.56 -7.20
CA ASP A 1023 -42.53 1.16 -6.92
C ASP A 1023 -42.42 2.66 -6.62
N ARG A 1024 -41.49 3.05 -5.74
CA ARG A 1024 -41.26 4.48 -5.42
C ARG A 1024 -40.75 5.23 -6.63
N LEU A 1025 -39.79 4.67 -7.37
CA LEU A 1025 -39.24 5.29 -8.56
C LEU A 1025 -40.31 5.61 -9.61
N LEU A 1026 -41.25 4.68 -9.85
CA LEU A 1026 -42.34 4.87 -10.82
C LEU A 1026 -43.46 5.79 -10.29
N LYS A 1027 -43.64 5.93 -8.97
CA LYS A 1027 -44.54 6.94 -8.39
C LYS A 1027 -43.99 8.37 -8.59
N ILE A 1028 -42.68 8.53 -8.52
CA ILE A 1028 -41.99 9.83 -8.68
C ILE A 1028 -41.79 10.17 -10.16
N TYR A 1029 -41.32 9.19 -10.96
CA TYR A 1029 -41.07 9.31 -12.40
C TYR A 1029 -41.87 8.23 -13.14
N PRO A 1030 -43.15 8.48 -13.45
CA PRO A 1030 -44.02 7.48 -14.06
C PRO A 1030 -43.60 7.14 -15.50
N ASP A 1031 -44.01 5.96 -15.95
CA ASP A 1031 -43.80 5.42 -17.30
C ASP A 1031 -45.02 5.64 -18.23
N ASN A 1032 -45.89 6.59 -17.87
CA ASN A 1032 -47.14 6.89 -18.56
C ASN A 1032 -47.10 8.22 -19.34
N SER A 1033 -48.17 8.54 -20.06
CA SER A 1033 -48.28 9.73 -20.92
C SER A 1033 -48.71 11.01 -20.20
N GLU A 1034 -48.90 11.00 -18.87
CA GLU A 1034 -49.33 12.18 -18.11
C GLU A 1034 -48.21 13.23 -17.99
N VAL A 1035 -46.95 12.79 -18.06
CA VAL A 1035 -45.77 13.64 -17.97
C VAL A 1035 -44.69 13.19 -18.95
N ARG A 1036 -43.80 14.12 -19.32
CA ARG A 1036 -42.51 13.81 -19.96
C ARG A 1036 -41.43 13.81 -18.87
N VAL A 1037 -40.55 12.82 -18.85
CA VAL A 1037 -39.46 12.75 -17.87
C VAL A 1037 -38.14 13.09 -18.57
N ALA A 1038 -37.43 14.10 -18.08
CA ALA A 1038 -36.12 14.49 -18.60
C ALA A 1038 -35.04 14.29 -17.53
N ILE A 1039 -33.94 13.63 -17.89
CA ILE A 1039 -32.85 13.30 -16.95
C ILE A 1039 -31.52 13.70 -17.57
N LEU A 1040 -30.73 14.50 -16.86
CA LEU A 1040 -29.34 14.80 -17.23
C LEU A 1040 -28.36 14.15 -16.25
N GLY A 1041 -27.52 13.25 -16.74
CA GLY A 1041 -26.51 12.58 -15.92
C GLY A 1041 -26.44 11.06 -16.02
N GLY A 1042 -27.30 10.47 -16.85
CA GLY A 1042 -27.49 9.01 -16.94
C GLY A 1042 -28.65 8.52 -16.06
N ALA A 1043 -29.19 7.36 -16.41
CA ALA A 1043 -30.29 6.70 -15.71
C ALA A 1043 -30.17 5.18 -15.80
N ASP A 1044 -28.96 4.66 -15.95
CA ASP A 1044 -28.66 3.25 -16.10
C ASP A 1044 -29.11 2.49 -14.84
N PHE A 1045 -28.81 3.02 -13.64
CA PHE A 1045 -29.26 2.41 -12.38
C PHE A 1045 -30.79 2.38 -12.26
N ALA A 1046 -31.46 3.49 -12.58
CA ALA A 1046 -32.91 3.58 -12.57
C ALA A 1046 -33.55 2.61 -13.59
N THR A 1047 -32.97 2.53 -14.78
CA THR A 1047 -33.42 1.64 -15.85
C THR A 1047 -33.23 0.17 -15.48
N GLU A 1048 -32.11 -0.17 -14.83
CA GLU A 1048 -31.83 -1.51 -14.31
C GLU A 1048 -32.85 -1.91 -13.22
N LEU A 1049 -33.14 -1.00 -12.29
CA LEU A 1049 -34.13 -1.22 -11.23
C LEU A 1049 -35.56 -1.43 -11.76
N ILE A 1050 -35.93 -0.73 -12.84
CA ILE A 1050 -37.23 -0.91 -13.53
C ILE A 1050 -37.20 -2.14 -14.45
N GLY A 1051 -36.02 -2.57 -14.92
CA GLY A 1051 -35.82 -3.66 -15.88
C GLY A 1051 -36.05 -3.27 -17.34
N TYR A 1052 -36.38 -2.01 -17.62
CA TYR A 1052 -36.52 -1.48 -18.98
C TYR A 1052 -36.44 0.06 -18.95
N ARG A 1053 -36.22 0.69 -20.11
CA ARG A 1053 -36.20 2.16 -20.24
C ARG A 1053 -37.57 2.68 -20.70
N PRO A 1054 -38.29 3.46 -19.89
CA PRO A 1054 -39.59 4.02 -20.29
C PRO A 1054 -39.49 4.92 -21.52
N LYS A 1055 -40.51 4.86 -22.39
CA LYS A 1055 -40.52 5.61 -23.67
C LYS A 1055 -40.68 7.13 -23.47
N ASN A 1056 -41.32 7.54 -22.39
CA ASN A 1056 -41.52 8.95 -22.02
C ASN A 1056 -40.29 9.55 -21.30
N TRP A 1057 -39.21 8.77 -21.08
CA TRP A 1057 -37.97 9.23 -20.46
C TRP A 1057 -36.91 9.64 -21.49
N ASN A 1058 -36.60 10.93 -21.53
CA ASN A 1058 -35.48 11.49 -22.28
C ASN A 1058 -34.24 11.61 -21.38
N VAL A 1059 -33.22 10.77 -21.63
CA VAL A 1059 -32.02 10.67 -20.79
C VAL A 1059 -30.81 11.17 -21.56
N HIS A 1060 -30.18 12.20 -21.02
CA HIS A 1060 -28.97 12.82 -21.52
C HIS A 1060 -27.75 12.32 -20.70
N PRO A 1061 -26.63 11.96 -21.35
CA PRO A 1061 -25.40 11.60 -20.66
C PRO A 1061 -24.87 12.73 -19.77
N PHE A 1062 -24.14 12.40 -18.71
CA PHE A 1062 -23.51 13.41 -17.84
C PHE A 1062 -22.57 14.31 -18.63
N GLY A 1063 -22.75 15.63 -18.49
CA GLY A 1063 -21.94 16.63 -19.19
C GLY A 1063 -22.25 16.82 -20.68
N SER A 1064 -23.30 16.18 -21.22
CA SER A 1064 -23.70 16.36 -22.62
C SER A 1064 -24.30 17.74 -22.93
N MET A 1065 -24.74 18.47 -21.91
CA MET A 1065 -25.19 19.85 -21.98
C MET A 1065 -24.99 20.54 -20.62
N SER A 1066 -25.08 21.87 -20.58
CA SER A 1066 -24.96 22.62 -19.34
C SER A 1066 -26.21 22.44 -18.46
N PRO A 1067 -26.10 22.49 -17.11
CA PRO A 1067 -27.26 22.47 -16.23
C PRO A 1067 -28.28 23.58 -16.56
N PRO A 1068 -27.90 24.86 -16.81
CA PRO A 1068 -28.86 25.89 -17.21
C PRO A 1068 -29.66 25.54 -18.49
N ASP A 1069 -28.98 25.03 -19.53
CA ASP A 1069 -29.67 24.63 -20.78
C ASP A 1069 -30.68 23.52 -20.52
N PHE A 1070 -30.30 22.53 -19.71
CA PHE A 1070 -31.19 21.43 -19.35
C PHE A 1070 -32.38 21.91 -18.52
N LEU A 1071 -32.12 22.73 -17.50
CA LEU A 1071 -33.14 23.27 -16.60
C LEU A 1071 -34.19 24.09 -17.38
N SER A 1072 -33.79 24.85 -18.40
CA SER A 1072 -34.72 25.59 -19.28
C SER A 1072 -35.78 24.72 -19.97
N SER A 1073 -35.52 23.42 -20.13
CA SER A 1073 -36.45 22.47 -20.75
C SER A 1073 -37.55 21.97 -19.80
N LEU A 1074 -37.36 22.12 -18.48
CA LEU A 1074 -38.25 21.55 -17.46
C LEU A 1074 -39.41 22.48 -17.12
N ASP A 1075 -40.55 21.90 -16.75
CA ASP A 1075 -41.65 22.61 -16.09
C ASP A 1075 -41.59 22.45 -14.57
N PHE A 1076 -41.08 21.29 -14.09
CA PHE A 1076 -40.86 21.01 -12.67
C PHE A 1076 -39.53 20.31 -12.47
N PHE A 1077 -38.81 20.69 -11.42
CA PHE A 1077 -37.66 19.96 -10.95
C PHE A 1077 -38.10 19.00 -9.85
N VAL A 1078 -37.95 17.70 -10.09
CA VAL A 1078 -38.36 16.64 -9.15
C VAL A 1078 -37.09 15.92 -8.72
N TYR A 1079 -36.81 15.82 -7.43
CA TYR A 1079 -35.60 15.16 -6.96
C TYR A 1079 -35.81 14.40 -5.65
N PHE A 1080 -35.72 13.08 -5.76
CA PHE A 1080 -35.87 12.13 -4.66
C PHE A 1080 -34.67 11.16 -4.70
N PRO A 1081 -33.69 11.31 -3.79
CA PRO A 1081 -32.58 10.38 -3.69
C PRO A 1081 -32.98 9.09 -2.96
N ALA A 1082 -32.01 8.21 -2.68
CA ALA A 1082 -32.22 7.06 -1.82
C ALA A 1082 -32.68 7.52 -0.43
N GLU A 1083 -33.52 6.71 0.22
CA GLU A 1083 -34.21 7.05 1.47
C GLU A 1083 -33.22 7.27 2.62
N ASN A 1084 -32.07 6.60 2.57
CA ASN A 1084 -30.99 6.72 3.55
C ASN A 1084 -29.89 7.69 3.12
N LEU A 1085 -30.03 8.41 1.99
CA LEU A 1085 -29.04 9.39 1.59
C LEU A 1085 -29.07 10.59 2.56
N ASN A 1086 -28.01 10.72 3.34
CA ASN A 1086 -27.77 11.88 4.19
C ASN A 1086 -27.12 13.02 3.38
N GLU A 1087 -27.90 13.68 2.52
CA GLU A 1087 -27.44 14.84 1.75
C GLU A 1087 -27.37 16.10 2.63
N ALA A 1088 -26.22 16.79 2.61
CA ALA A 1088 -25.96 17.95 3.46
C ALA A 1088 -26.51 19.28 2.92
N PHE A 1089 -26.66 19.41 1.59
CA PHE A 1089 -27.18 20.64 0.97
C PHE A 1089 -27.87 20.44 -0.38
N GLY A 1090 -27.44 19.53 -1.26
CA GLY A 1090 -28.15 19.27 -2.53
C GLY A 1090 -28.02 20.36 -3.60
N ARG A 1091 -26.81 20.62 -4.11
CA ARG A 1091 -26.52 21.70 -5.09
C ARG A 1091 -27.51 21.79 -6.26
N THR A 1092 -27.89 20.66 -6.84
CA THR A 1092 -28.75 20.58 -8.04
C THR A 1092 -30.15 21.16 -7.80
N VAL A 1093 -30.66 21.08 -6.57
CA VAL A 1093 -31.94 21.69 -6.19
C VAL A 1093 -31.83 23.22 -6.21
N MET A 1094 -30.73 23.76 -5.68
CA MET A 1094 -30.51 25.21 -5.67
C MET A 1094 -30.31 25.75 -7.09
N GLU A 1095 -29.65 25.00 -7.98
CA GLU A 1095 -29.52 25.36 -9.40
C GLU A 1095 -30.90 25.48 -10.08
N ALA A 1096 -31.86 24.61 -9.74
CA ALA A 1096 -33.23 24.71 -10.23
C ALA A 1096 -34.02 25.89 -9.64
N ILE A 1097 -33.87 26.18 -8.33
CA ILE A 1097 -34.47 27.35 -7.68
C ILE A 1097 -33.93 28.63 -8.33
N PHE A 1098 -32.62 28.72 -8.53
CA PHE A 1098 -31.96 29.80 -9.26
C PHE A 1098 -32.26 29.85 -10.75
N SER A 1099 -32.98 28.88 -11.30
CA SER A 1099 -33.47 28.93 -12.67
C SER A 1099 -34.95 29.35 -12.73
N GLY A 1100 -35.60 29.55 -11.57
CA GLY A 1100 -37.02 29.90 -11.51
C GLY A 1100 -37.95 28.71 -11.77
N ILE A 1101 -37.49 27.49 -11.47
CA ILE A 1101 -38.25 26.25 -11.69
C ILE A 1101 -38.85 25.79 -10.36
N PRO A 1102 -40.15 25.42 -10.32
CA PRO A 1102 -40.75 24.88 -9.11
C PRO A 1102 -40.12 23.51 -8.76
N CYS A 1103 -39.60 23.42 -7.54
CA CYS A 1103 -38.95 22.21 -7.02
C CYS A 1103 -39.90 21.38 -6.16
N ILE A 1104 -39.98 20.08 -6.43
CA ILE A 1104 -40.76 19.09 -5.66
C ILE A 1104 -39.78 18.09 -5.05
N LEU A 1105 -39.74 18.04 -3.72
CA LEU A 1105 -38.73 17.33 -2.93
C LEU A 1105 -39.38 16.48 -1.83
N PRO A 1106 -38.68 15.49 -1.24
CA PRO A 1106 -39.15 14.83 -0.03
C PRO A 1106 -38.99 15.73 1.21
N GLU A 1107 -39.80 15.49 2.27
CA GLU A 1107 -39.80 16.27 3.52
C GLU A 1107 -38.41 16.40 4.17
N SER A 1108 -37.52 15.42 3.97
CA SER A 1108 -36.15 15.46 4.49
C SER A 1108 -35.30 16.63 3.97
N PHE A 1109 -35.71 17.30 2.89
CA PHE A 1109 -35.03 18.46 2.33
C PHE A 1109 -35.49 19.79 2.94
N LYS A 1110 -36.58 19.80 3.72
CA LYS A 1110 -37.18 21.01 4.30
C LYS A 1110 -36.21 21.78 5.18
N ASP A 1111 -35.39 21.09 5.94
CA ASP A 1111 -34.38 21.72 6.80
C ASP A 1111 -33.26 22.42 5.99
N SER A 1112 -33.02 22.02 4.74
CA SER A 1112 -31.97 22.60 3.90
C SER A 1112 -32.47 23.74 3.01
N PHE A 1113 -33.74 23.68 2.58
CA PHE A 1113 -34.30 24.60 1.58
C PHE A 1113 -35.47 25.44 2.09
N GLY A 1114 -35.95 25.22 3.32
CA GLY A 1114 -36.99 26.02 3.95
C GLY A 1114 -38.22 26.17 3.05
N ASP A 1115 -38.65 27.41 2.84
CA ASP A 1115 -39.85 27.72 2.05
C ASP A 1115 -39.62 27.75 0.52
N PHE A 1116 -38.41 27.47 0.01
CA PHE A 1116 -38.07 27.62 -1.42
C PHE A 1116 -38.56 26.48 -2.33
N ALA A 1117 -39.11 25.40 -1.78
CA ALA A 1117 -39.56 24.22 -2.53
C ALA A 1117 -40.87 23.66 -1.96
N PHE A 1118 -41.52 22.75 -2.69
CA PHE A 1118 -42.69 22.01 -2.21
C PHE A 1118 -42.27 20.61 -1.72
N TYR A 1119 -42.77 20.19 -0.55
CA TYR A 1119 -42.42 18.92 0.07
C TYR A 1119 -43.59 17.94 0.08
N VAL A 1120 -43.42 16.78 -0.58
CA VAL A 1120 -44.48 15.76 -0.69
C VAL A 1120 -43.91 14.34 -0.66
N GLY A 1121 -44.78 13.36 -0.37
CA GLY A 1121 -44.46 11.94 -0.50
C GLY A 1121 -44.34 11.49 -1.96
N PRO A 1122 -43.64 10.36 -2.25
CA PRO A 1122 -43.54 9.79 -3.60
C PRO A 1122 -44.89 9.63 -4.33
N GLU A 1123 -45.93 9.23 -3.60
CA GLU A 1123 -47.30 9.03 -4.06
C GLU A 1123 -48.02 10.33 -4.47
N ASP A 1124 -47.59 11.48 -3.95
CA ASP A 1124 -48.27 12.77 -4.12
C ASP A 1124 -47.62 13.66 -5.18
N VAL A 1125 -46.51 13.24 -5.80
CA VAL A 1125 -45.76 14.05 -6.78
C VAL A 1125 -46.67 14.51 -7.93
N LEU A 1126 -47.45 13.61 -8.54
CA LEU A 1126 -48.37 13.96 -9.62
C LEU A 1126 -49.54 14.83 -9.15
N ALA A 1127 -50.05 14.59 -7.93
CA ALA A 1127 -51.10 15.39 -7.34
C ALA A 1127 -50.62 16.83 -7.07
N ALA A 1128 -49.40 16.99 -6.57
CA ALA A 1128 -48.77 18.29 -6.36
C ALA A 1128 -48.60 19.05 -7.69
N ILE A 1129 -48.11 18.38 -8.74
CA ILE A 1129 -48.01 18.96 -10.09
C ILE A 1129 -49.39 19.43 -10.58
N ALA A 1130 -50.43 18.62 -10.41
CA ALA A 1130 -51.78 18.97 -10.81
C ALA A 1130 -52.32 20.20 -10.04
N ARG A 1131 -52.12 20.24 -8.71
CA ARG A 1131 -52.50 21.39 -7.86
C ARG A 1131 -51.76 22.66 -8.28
N ILE A 1132 -50.45 22.59 -8.47
CA ILE A 1132 -49.63 23.74 -8.90
C ILE A 1132 -50.13 24.28 -10.26
N ARG A 1133 -50.49 23.40 -11.19
CA ARG A 1133 -51.04 23.80 -12.50
C ARG A 1133 -52.39 24.51 -12.40
N GLN A 1134 -53.25 24.12 -11.47
CA GLN A 1134 -54.56 24.76 -11.27
C GLN A 1134 -54.44 26.23 -10.83
N ARG A 1135 -53.36 26.59 -10.13
CA ARG A 1135 -53.10 27.96 -9.65
C ARG A 1135 -51.79 28.50 -10.21
N ASN A 1136 -51.69 28.51 -11.54
CA ASN A 1136 -50.45 28.85 -12.25
C ASN A 1136 -49.93 30.28 -11.98
N ASN A 1137 -50.79 31.26 -11.67
CA ASN A 1137 -50.35 32.61 -11.28
C ASN A 1137 -49.60 32.59 -9.95
N LEU A 1138 -50.13 31.89 -8.94
CA LEU A 1138 -49.49 31.73 -7.64
C LEU A 1138 -48.19 30.92 -7.74
N ARG A 1139 -48.11 29.94 -8.65
CA ARG A 1139 -46.84 29.26 -8.98
C ARG A 1139 -45.79 30.25 -9.48
N TYR A 1140 -46.16 31.11 -10.43
CA TYR A 1140 -45.22 32.06 -11.03
C TYR A 1140 -44.72 33.09 -10.00
N GLU A 1141 -45.62 33.60 -9.16
CA GLU A 1141 -45.24 34.45 -8.01
C GLU A 1141 -44.32 33.71 -7.03
N PHE A 1142 -44.65 32.46 -6.69
CA PHE A 1142 -43.86 31.64 -5.77
C PHE A 1142 -42.42 31.43 -6.26
N VAL A 1143 -42.21 31.04 -7.53
CA VAL A 1143 -40.85 30.78 -8.03
C VAL A 1143 -40.02 32.07 -8.15
N ARG A 1144 -40.65 33.21 -8.45
CA ARG A 1144 -39.97 34.51 -8.45
C ARG A 1144 -39.55 34.92 -7.05
N TRP A 1145 -40.45 34.82 -6.07
CA TRP A 1145 -40.13 35.07 -4.66
C TRP A 1145 -39.02 34.13 -4.18
N ALA A 1146 -39.13 32.82 -4.45
CA ALA A 1146 -38.15 31.83 -4.01
C ALA A 1146 -36.77 32.11 -4.61
N ARG A 1147 -36.71 32.50 -5.90
CA ARG A 1147 -35.47 32.93 -6.55
C ARG A 1147 -34.88 34.16 -5.87
N GLU A 1148 -35.66 35.23 -5.68
CA GLU A 1148 -35.20 36.48 -5.06
C GLU A 1148 -34.70 36.26 -3.62
N ALA A 1149 -35.43 35.49 -2.81
CA ALA A 1149 -35.04 35.15 -1.44
C ALA A 1149 -33.80 34.23 -1.39
N ALA A 1150 -33.66 33.29 -2.33
CA ALA A 1150 -32.46 32.44 -2.44
C ALA A 1150 -31.22 33.28 -2.83
N LEU A 1151 -31.36 34.26 -3.73
CA LEU A 1151 -30.26 35.16 -4.12
C LEU A 1151 -29.74 35.96 -2.92
N ALA A 1152 -30.63 36.41 -2.04
CA ALA A 1152 -30.24 37.09 -0.81
C ALA A 1152 -29.46 36.18 0.18
N THR A 1153 -29.53 34.87 0.02
CA THR A 1153 -28.95 33.89 0.96
C THR A 1153 -27.66 33.22 0.45
N PHE A 1154 -27.62 32.90 -0.86
CA PHE A 1154 -26.61 32.01 -1.44
C PHE A 1154 -25.71 32.65 -2.51
N ASP A 1155 -25.91 33.92 -2.86
CA ASP A 1155 -25.07 34.66 -3.82
C ASP A 1155 -23.86 35.35 -3.17
N SER A 1156 -22.97 35.91 -4.00
CA SER A 1156 -21.72 36.58 -3.61
C SER A 1156 -21.92 37.69 -2.58
N SER A 1157 -23.03 38.43 -2.67
CA SER A 1157 -23.38 39.45 -1.69
C SER A 1157 -23.53 38.89 -0.27
N ALA A 1158 -24.12 37.69 -0.13
CA ALA A 1158 -24.30 37.02 1.15
C ALA A 1158 -22.95 36.52 1.71
N PHE A 1159 -22.08 36.02 0.83
CA PHE A 1159 -20.73 35.62 1.20
C PHE A 1159 -19.91 36.79 1.75
N PHE A 1160 -19.92 37.96 1.09
CA PHE A 1160 -19.23 39.14 1.60
C PHE A 1160 -19.89 39.76 2.84
N ARG A 1161 -21.21 39.61 3.03
CA ARG A 1161 -21.86 39.94 4.31
C ARG A 1161 -21.31 39.08 5.45
N ARG A 1162 -21.15 37.77 5.24
CA ARG A 1162 -20.54 36.86 6.23
C ARG A 1162 -19.11 37.26 6.55
N MET A 1163 -18.29 37.58 5.55
CA MET A 1163 -16.93 38.05 5.78
C MET A 1163 -16.87 39.37 6.55
N ARG A 1164 -17.79 40.32 6.31
CA ARG A 1164 -17.88 41.57 7.07
C ARG A 1164 -18.25 41.36 8.54
N ARG A 1165 -19.08 40.37 8.86
CA ARG A 1165 -19.39 39.99 10.25
C ARG A 1165 -18.16 39.43 11.00
N LEU A 1166 -17.16 38.97 10.26
CA LEU A 1166 -15.84 38.62 10.81
C LEU A 1166 -14.91 39.84 10.87
N ASN A 1167 -15.40 41.08 10.75
CA ASN A 1167 -14.58 42.31 10.79
C ASN A 1167 -13.42 42.32 9.77
N LEU A 1168 -13.58 41.65 8.63
CA LEU A 1168 -12.62 41.71 7.53
C LEU A 1168 -12.85 43.00 6.74
N ASP A 1169 -11.81 43.82 6.59
CA ASP A 1169 -11.83 45.05 5.79
C ASP A 1169 -11.82 44.69 4.30
N ILE A 1170 -12.98 44.85 3.64
CA ILE A 1170 -13.21 44.50 2.23
C ILE A 1170 -13.76 45.73 1.52
N ASP A 1171 -12.94 46.30 0.61
CA ASP A 1171 -13.34 47.39 -0.26
C ASP A 1171 -14.29 46.88 -1.34
N THR A 1172 -15.60 47.12 -1.18
CA THR A 1172 -16.68 46.51 -1.97
C THR A 1172 -17.30 47.46 -2.98
N ALA A 1173 -16.60 48.53 -3.36
CA ALA A 1173 -17.08 49.52 -4.34
C ALA A 1173 -17.53 48.90 -5.71
N THR A 1174 -17.18 47.64 -5.98
CA THR A 1174 -17.55 46.87 -7.18
C THR A 1174 -18.65 45.81 -7.00
N VAL A 1175 -19.16 45.57 -5.78
CA VAL A 1175 -20.22 44.56 -5.53
C VAL A 1175 -21.59 45.23 -5.56
N SER A 1176 -22.22 45.27 -6.74
CA SER A 1176 -23.59 45.75 -6.91
C SER A 1176 -24.59 44.77 -6.26
N GLY A 1177 -25.07 45.10 -5.07
CA GLY A 1177 -26.15 44.35 -4.40
C GLY A 1177 -26.72 45.14 -3.23
N SER A 1178 -28.05 45.28 -3.18
CA SER A 1178 -28.78 46.09 -2.21
C SER A 1178 -28.35 45.85 -0.75
N GLN A 1179 -28.25 46.93 0.03
CA GLN A 1179 -27.95 46.90 1.47
C GLN A 1179 -29.08 46.34 2.37
N ASN A 1180 -30.14 45.74 1.82
CA ASN A 1180 -31.23 45.22 2.63
C ASN A 1180 -30.81 43.91 3.33
N ASP A 1181 -30.83 43.95 4.67
CA ASP A 1181 -30.38 42.87 5.56
C ASP A 1181 -31.44 41.77 5.81
N SER A 1182 -32.68 41.94 5.36
CA SER A 1182 -33.76 40.96 5.57
C SER A 1182 -34.03 40.09 4.33
N VAL A 1183 -33.98 38.78 4.51
CA VAL A 1183 -34.58 37.82 3.57
C VAL A 1183 -36.10 38.07 3.62
N SER A 1184 -36.75 38.28 2.48
CA SER A 1184 -38.20 38.44 2.45
C SER A 1184 -38.86 37.16 2.94
N GLU A 1185 -39.63 37.23 4.02
CA GLU A 1185 -40.45 36.12 4.48
C GLU A 1185 -41.45 35.68 3.39
N LEU A 1186 -41.87 34.41 3.43
CA LEU A 1186 -42.88 33.90 2.51
C LEU A 1186 -44.21 34.63 2.76
N PRO A 1187 -44.76 35.36 1.77
CA PRO A 1187 -46.06 36.03 1.89
C PRO A 1187 -47.17 35.06 2.25
N ASP A 1188 -48.14 35.49 3.07
CA ASP A 1188 -49.20 34.62 3.60
C ASP A 1188 -50.00 33.91 2.50
N HIS A 1189 -50.33 34.59 1.40
CA HIS A 1189 -51.07 33.97 0.29
C HIS A 1189 -50.27 32.89 -0.44
N LEU A 1190 -48.93 33.01 -0.48
CA LEU A 1190 -48.04 31.99 -1.03
C LEU A 1190 -47.80 30.86 -0.03
N ARG A 1191 -47.84 31.14 1.27
CA ARG A 1191 -47.83 30.14 2.35
C ARG A 1191 -49.06 29.25 2.29
N ASP A 1192 -50.24 29.84 2.15
CA ASP A 1192 -51.51 29.12 1.95
C ASP A 1192 -51.48 28.27 0.67
N PHE A 1193 -50.95 28.83 -0.43
CA PHE A 1193 -50.77 28.10 -1.68
C PHE A 1193 -49.84 26.88 -1.51
N LYS A 1194 -48.69 27.06 -0.84
CA LYS A 1194 -47.73 25.99 -0.55
C LYS A 1194 -48.37 24.89 0.31
N GLN A 1195 -49.06 25.23 1.39
CA GLN A 1195 -49.73 24.24 2.26
C GLN A 1195 -50.81 23.45 1.51
N TRP A 1196 -51.58 24.12 0.64
CA TRP A 1196 -52.58 23.47 -0.20
C TRP A 1196 -51.94 22.49 -1.21
N VAL A 1197 -50.82 22.87 -1.82
CA VAL A 1197 -50.05 21.97 -2.71
C VAL A 1197 -49.55 20.75 -1.95
N GLU A 1198 -49.00 20.92 -0.75
CA GLU A 1198 -48.40 19.85 0.08
C GLU A 1198 -49.44 18.91 0.71
N GLY A 1199 -50.73 19.26 0.70
CA GLY A 1199 -51.79 18.39 1.20
C GLY A 1199 -51.97 18.40 2.72
N ASN A 1200 -51.36 19.37 3.43
CA ASN A 1200 -51.57 19.57 4.86
C ASN A 1200 -53.02 20.06 5.08
N GLN A 1201 -53.87 19.18 5.62
CA GLN A 1201 -55.27 19.48 5.92
C GLN A 1201 -55.39 20.48 7.08
N GLY A 1202 -55.41 21.77 6.72
CA GLY A 1202 -55.76 22.87 7.62
C GLY A 1202 -56.75 23.88 7.02
N TYR A 1203 -57.08 23.78 5.74
CA TYR A 1203 -58.05 24.68 5.10
C TYR A 1203 -59.31 23.92 4.67
N SER A 1204 -60.33 23.96 5.52
CA SER A 1204 -61.71 23.91 5.04
C SER A 1204 -61.92 25.09 4.09
N THR A 1205 -62.34 24.79 2.87
CA THR A 1205 -63.24 25.62 2.04
C THR A 1205 -63.52 27.03 2.57
N LEU A 1206 -62.62 27.97 2.28
CA LEU A 1206 -62.92 29.40 2.25
C LEU A 1206 -62.54 29.92 0.86
N CYS A 1207 -63.29 29.46 -0.12
CA CYS A 1207 -63.60 30.27 -1.29
C CYS A 1207 -65.08 30.06 -1.55
N ASP A 1208 -65.86 30.75 -0.70
CA ASP A 1208 -67.29 30.91 -0.89
C ASP A 1208 -67.53 31.62 -2.23
N GLN A 1209 -68.61 31.21 -2.89
CA GLN A 1209 -69.01 31.52 -4.28
C GLN A 1209 -69.34 33.02 -4.56
N GLN A 1210 -68.72 33.99 -3.90
CA GLN A 1210 -69.10 35.41 -4.01
C GLN A 1210 -68.14 36.35 -4.76
N SER A 1211 -66.96 35.90 -5.22
CA SER A 1211 -66.02 36.78 -5.95
C SER A 1211 -65.88 36.48 -7.46
N VAL A 1212 -66.67 35.56 -8.02
CA VAL A 1212 -66.70 35.30 -9.49
C VAL A 1212 -67.73 36.19 -10.21
N ASN A 1213 -68.49 37.01 -9.49
CA ASN A 1213 -69.32 38.08 -10.07
C ASN A 1213 -68.87 39.45 -9.54
N ARG A 1214 -67.69 39.91 -9.94
CA ARG A 1214 -67.34 41.34 -10.04
C ARG A 1214 -66.24 41.59 -11.04
#